data_AF-Q6BU01-F1
#
_entry.id   AF-Q6BU01-F1
#
_cell.length_a   1.000
_cell.length_b   1.000
_cell.length_c   1.000
_cell.angle_alpha   90.00
_cell.angle_beta   90.00
_cell.angle_gamma   90.00
#
_symmetry.space_group_name_H-M   'P 1'
#
loop_
_entity.id
_entity.type
_entity.pdbx_description
1 polymer ?
#
loop_
_entity_poly.entity_id
_entity_poly.type
_entity_poly.pdbx_seq_one_letter_code
_entity_poly.pdbx_strand_id
1 'polypeptide(L)'
;MDKLKVSSLEAILRFKGASSPNVIVSDASVLTCGCLVSESYFLSKFTSNSKTNESDCPNCQAKNVSILAEITPLRDLFNIIQEINIHLNNKNRRRSSSKKSIRSSGFDPNESPSTAESMDLIGLFYKFAKEENSKLEETNSEAVENISSTKALAITDTSEQTPSTHNYILPDTKAQYSESLLNIPPPNDQVNFEQKLLANLSEEKEYNFSKCFPFHRKLSTFQTQQSKFNISSIAKGSIIKKNPSFICSDIHTYFDFGTNCEVTRFVLITNKRWELYEYRVYVSIPESHSAKPVLLCCGKSTGEYGRDFNNLQDDSNSKEVIIKNDFASGQNSNSNSNKQSNDEEKKKRLNTWDQIFCKLSTNYLVISGTKGVMRVLNVSSSSLPNELGRPMYIYITNFPIRCISISPNESLVACGITAKERLSSKEQPFIILHKLNPSSNREAFESVEPITITIPYRDPIKIINFNATSTHLLCCTVWESRYLIIKLRNKRSDNYRRPRLVWAELTYTRHRRIRNTEIHDAGSDNEQSDDFQSMDDEGITDLQFGALHPNVIFFTSCSLKDRPSYVLKLEGEIDSRNHNSAFAGHTNSIDNQSLDISLQSSSYSKCDEEKDNSQVSNISGSETIMKIPEIGSSIHRLTLSPRGDAIVFLNKSGHIFLVSTPNFQHSTTSIKRVVVQLGEVANAARYTEAASLKFSADGGKVYTVDRKGVFQVYDFTKGIPGHDSDVVKCKIINV
;
A
#
# COMPACT_ATOMS: atom_id res chain seq x y z
N MET A 1 -32.38 -15.55 6.66
CA MET A 1 -31.98 -14.14 6.75
C MET A 1 -32.57 -13.59 8.05
N ASP A 2 -31.76 -13.01 8.94
CA ASP A 2 -32.23 -12.47 10.22
C ASP A 2 -33.14 -11.25 10.00
N LYS A 3 -34.15 -11.04 10.86
CA LYS A 3 -35.05 -9.87 10.79
C LYS A 3 -34.28 -8.54 10.75
N LEU A 4 -33.12 -8.49 11.40
CA LEU A 4 -32.21 -7.33 11.42
C LEU A 4 -31.63 -7.00 10.04
N LYS A 5 -31.40 -8.01 9.18
CA LYS A 5 -30.88 -7.80 7.81
C LYS A 5 -31.98 -7.33 6.86
N VAL A 6 -33.22 -7.78 7.05
CA VAL A 6 -34.39 -7.31 6.28
C VAL A 6 -34.70 -5.84 6.58
N SER A 7 -34.61 -5.41 7.84
CA SER A 7 -34.81 -4.00 8.21
C SER A 7 -33.79 -3.05 7.59
N SER A 8 -32.55 -3.50 7.35
CA SER A 8 -31.53 -2.69 6.66
C SER A 8 -31.83 -2.51 5.18
N LEU A 9 -32.44 -3.51 4.52
CA LEU A 9 -32.86 -3.42 3.12
C LEU A 9 -34.10 -2.53 2.96
N GLU A 10 -35.05 -2.60 3.90
CA GLU A 10 -36.21 -1.71 3.93
C GLU A 10 -35.83 -0.23 4.07
N ALA A 11 -34.71 0.08 4.72
CA ALA A 11 -34.23 1.46 4.86
C ALA A 11 -33.81 2.09 3.52
N ILE A 12 -33.37 1.28 2.54
CA ILE A 12 -32.96 1.74 1.20
C ILE A 12 -34.18 2.21 0.39
N LEU A 13 -35.38 1.70 0.70
CA LEU A 13 -36.63 2.03 0.02
C LEU A 13 -37.44 3.14 0.71
N ARG A 14 -36.87 3.80 1.72
CA ARG A 14 -37.52 4.92 2.42
C ARG A 14 -36.96 6.25 1.92
N PHE A 15 -37.72 6.93 1.07
CA PHE A 15 -37.34 8.24 0.53
C PHE A 15 -38.11 9.36 1.23
N LYS A 16 -37.50 10.56 1.29
CA LYS A 16 -38.20 11.78 1.72
C LYS A 16 -39.30 12.19 0.72
N GLY A 17 -39.19 11.79 -0.55
CA GLY A 17 -40.14 12.05 -1.62
C GLY A 17 -41.30 11.06 -1.69
N ALA A 18 -41.80 10.59 -0.54
CA ALA A 18 -42.92 9.66 -0.41
C ALA A 18 -44.02 10.27 0.47
N SER A 19 -45.19 9.60 0.57
CA SER A 19 -46.32 10.04 1.41
C SER A 19 -45.94 10.23 2.89
N SER A 20 -44.97 9.46 3.38
CA SER A 20 -44.31 9.70 4.66
C SER A 20 -42.88 9.13 4.65
N PRO A 21 -41.94 9.68 5.45
CA PRO A 21 -40.53 9.27 5.44
C PRO A 21 -40.27 7.86 6.01
N ASN A 22 -41.28 7.23 6.62
CA ASN A 22 -41.18 5.88 7.19
C ASN A 22 -41.86 4.80 6.33
N VAL A 23 -42.47 5.16 5.19
CA VAL A 23 -43.12 4.21 4.29
C VAL A 23 -42.11 3.66 3.29
N ILE A 24 -42.17 2.35 3.08
CA ILE A 24 -41.38 1.63 2.07
C ILE A 24 -42.01 1.91 0.70
N VAL A 25 -41.23 2.45 -0.22
CA VAL A 25 -41.65 2.84 -1.56
C VAL A 25 -41.58 1.66 -2.52
N SER A 26 -42.67 1.40 -3.22
CA SER A 26 -42.79 0.31 -4.19
C SER A 26 -42.56 0.75 -5.65
N ASP A 27 -42.70 2.04 -5.91
CA ASP A 27 -42.75 2.66 -7.22
C ASP A 27 -41.67 3.76 -7.34
N ALA A 28 -40.43 3.39 -7.03
CA ALA A 28 -39.30 4.29 -7.04
C ALA A 28 -39.01 4.81 -8.46
N SER A 29 -38.89 6.13 -8.60
CA SER A 29 -38.53 6.81 -9.85
C SER A 29 -37.58 7.98 -9.59
N VAL A 30 -36.77 8.33 -10.59
CA VAL A 30 -35.86 9.48 -10.56
C VAL A 30 -36.46 10.65 -11.31
N LEU A 31 -36.32 11.85 -10.74
CA LEU A 31 -36.74 13.10 -11.35
C LEU A 31 -35.61 13.73 -12.19
N THR A 32 -35.93 14.66 -13.09
CA THR A 32 -34.94 15.40 -13.91
C THR A 32 -33.91 16.18 -13.08
N CYS A 33 -34.20 16.48 -11.81
CA CYS A 33 -33.25 17.07 -10.86
C CYS A 33 -32.35 16.05 -10.14
N GLY A 34 -32.42 14.76 -10.50
CA GLY A 34 -31.66 13.66 -9.90
C GLY A 34 -32.18 13.14 -8.56
N CYS A 35 -33.32 13.64 -8.07
CA CYS A 35 -33.91 13.22 -6.80
C CYS A 35 -34.80 11.98 -6.94
N LEU A 36 -34.77 11.10 -5.92
CA LEU A 36 -35.61 9.90 -5.83
C LEU A 36 -36.99 10.20 -5.21
N VAL A 37 -38.05 9.74 -5.85
CA VAL A 37 -39.43 9.91 -5.39
C VAL A 37 -40.25 8.63 -5.59
N SER A 38 -41.35 8.52 -4.86
CA SER A 38 -42.45 7.62 -5.24
C SER A 38 -43.20 8.25 -6.42
N GLU A 39 -43.33 7.51 -7.51
CA GLU A 39 -43.99 7.96 -8.74
C GLU A 39 -45.45 8.34 -8.51
N SER A 40 -46.22 7.48 -7.84
CA SER A 40 -47.62 7.75 -7.49
C SER A 40 -47.75 8.97 -6.59
N TYR A 41 -46.84 9.16 -5.63
CA TYR A 41 -46.84 10.34 -4.76
C TYR A 41 -46.57 11.62 -5.55
N PHE A 42 -45.57 11.62 -6.42
CA PHE A 42 -45.22 12.76 -7.26
C PHE A 42 -46.36 13.13 -8.22
N LEU A 43 -46.95 12.14 -8.90
CA LEU A 43 -48.08 12.33 -9.80
C LEU A 43 -49.33 12.82 -9.04
N SER A 44 -49.60 12.33 -7.83
CA SER A 44 -50.75 12.78 -7.04
C SER A 44 -50.68 14.28 -6.69
N LYS A 45 -49.47 14.78 -6.36
CA LYS A 45 -49.23 16.20 -6.09
C LYS A 45 -49.28 17.07 -7.34
N PHE A 46 -48.87 16.52 -8.48
CA PHE A 46 -48.98 17.16 -9.79
C PHE A 46 -50.46 17.37 -10.19
N THR A 47 -51.33 16.40 -9.95
CA THR A 47 -52.78 16.52 -10.21
C THR A 47 -53.54 17.45 -9.25
N SER A 48 -53.06 17.67 -8.03
CA SER A 48 -53.76 18.50 -7.02
C SER A 48 -53.51 20.01 -7.15
N ASN A 49 -52.44 20.44 -7.82
CA ASN A 49 -52.07 21.86 -7.98
C ASN A 49 -52.58 22.42 -9.33
N SER A 50 -53.88 22.36 -9.57
CA SER A 50 -54.51 22.73 -10.86
C SER A 50 -54.54 24.24 -11.19
N LYS A 51 -53.73 25.08 -10.54
CA LYS A 51 -53.69 26.54 -10.82
C LYS A 51 -52.31 27.05 -11.24
N THR A 52 -51.25 26.26 -11.09
CA THR A 52 -49.90 26.57 -11.59
C THR A 52 -49.28 25.24 -12.02
N ASN A 53 -49.07 25.04 -13.33
CA ASN A 53 -48.44 23.85 -13.89
C ASN A 53 -46.93 23.73 -13.54
N GLU A 54 -46.54 24.06 -12.32
CA GLU A 54 -45.16 23.95 -11.81
C GLU A 54 -45.04 22.66 -11.01
N SER A 55 -44.24 21.72 -11.52
CA SER A 55 -43.91 20.47 -10.84
C SER A 55 -42.69 20.65 -9.94
N ASP A 56 -42.92 20.94 -8.66
CA ASP A 56 -41.84 21.12 -7.70
C ASP A 56 -41.34 19.77 -7.16
N CYS A 57 -40.01 19.60 -7.09
CA CYS A 57 -39.40 18.42 -6.49
C CYS A 57 -39.65 18.42 -4.96
N PRO A 58 -40.20 17.33 -4.38
CA PRO A 58 -40.45 17.25 -2.94
C PRO A 58 -39.18 17.18 -2.09
N ASN A 59 -38.02 16.87 -2.69
CA ASN A 59 -36.75 16.71 -1.97
C ASN A 59 -35.88 17.97 -2.00
N CYS A 60 -35.69 18.56 -3.19
CA CYS A 60 -34.78 19.70 -3.38
C CYS A 60 -35.50 21.01 -3.76
N GLN A 61 -36.83 20.98 -3.91
CA GLN A 61 -37.66 22.14 -4.27
C GLN A 61 -37.32 22.80 -5.61
N ALA A 62 -36.55 22.12 -6.47
CA ALA A 62 -36.38 22.54 -7.85
C ALA A 62 -37.74 22.58 -8.56
N LYS A 63 -37.95 23.58 -9.41
CA LYS A 63 -39.19 23.80 -10.16
C LYS A 63 -39.18 23.10 -11.52
N ASN A 64 -40.36 22.85 -12.10
CA ASN A 64 -40.53 22.27 -13.45
C ASN A 64 -39.80 20.94 -13.66
N VAL A 65 -39.91 20.06 -12.66
CA VAL A 65 -39.24 18.76 -12.67
C VAL A 65 -40.19 17.70 -13.20
N SER A 66 -39.72 16.76 -14.01
CA SER A 66 -40.53 15.64 -14.49
C SER A 66 -39.90 14.32 -14.09
N ILE A 67 -40.67 13.23 -14.19
CA ILE A 67 -40.12 11.88 -14.04
C ILE A 67 -39.19 11.63 -15.23
N LEU A 68 -37.94 11.32 -14.93
CA LEU A 68 -36.90 11.02 -15.92
C LEU A 68 -36.93 9.53 -16.27
N ALA A 69 -36.95 8.65 -15.26
CA ALA A 69 -37.02 7.21 -15.46
C ALA A 69 -37.52 6.48 -14.19
N GLU A 70 -38.11 5.31 -14.37
CA GLU A 70 -38.31 4.37 -13.27
C GLU A 70 -36.99 3.72 -12.85
N ILE A 71 -36.90 3.31 -11.58
CA ILE A 71 -35.70 2.65 -11.06
C ILE A 71 -36.02 1.18 -10.82
N THR A 72 -35.93 0.40 -11.89
CA THR A 72 -36.22 -1.04 -11.89
C THR A 72 -35.52 -1.80 -10.76
N PRO A 73 -34.22 -1.57 -10.47
CA PRO A 73 -33.55 -2.29 -9.37
C PRO A 73 -34.16 -2.04 -7.98
N LEU A 74 -34.70 -0.85 -7.71
CA LEU A 74 -35.33 -0.53 -6.42
C LEU A 74 -36.75 -1.09 -6.34
N ARG A 75 -37.47 -1.14 -7.46
CA ARG A 75 -38.78 -1.81 -7.57
C ARG A 75 -38.64 -3.32 -7.39
N ASP A 76 -37.61 -3.92 -7.98
CA ASP A 76 -37.29 -5.35 -7.81
C ASP A 76 -36.89 -5.67 -6.36
N LEU A 77 -36.09 -4.80 -5.74
CA LEU A 77 -35.75 -4.92 -4.32
C LEU A 77 -36.99 -4.93 -3.42
N PHE A 78 -38.00 -4.10 -3.72
CA PHE A 78 -39.26 -4.09 -2.98
C PHE A 78 -39.98 -5.45 -3.06
N ASN A 79 -40.03 -6.05 -4.26
CA ASN A 79 -40.64 -7.36 -4.48
C ASN A 79 -39.89 -8.46 -3.71
N ILE A 80 -38.56 -8.45 -3.75
CA ILE A 80 -37.70 -9.40 -3.02
C ILE A 80 -37.94 -9.31 -1.51
N ILE A 81 -38.05 -8.10 -0.96
CA ILE A 81 -38.34 -7.88 0.48
C ILE A 81 -39.72 -8.43 0.84
N GLN A 82 -40.74 -8.23 0.00
CA GLN A 82 -42.06 -8.82 0.23
C GLN A 82 -42.02 -10.35 0.27
N GLU A 83 -41.36 -10.98 -0.71
CA GLU A 83 -41.23 -12.45 -0.76
C GLU A 83 -40.53 -13.02 0.49
N ILE A 84 -39.46 -12.36 0.94
CA ILE A 84 -38.74 -12.74 2.16
C ILE A 84 -39.64 -12.61 3.40
N ASN A 85 -40.41 -11.52 3.51
CA ASN A 85 -41.32 -11.30 4.63
C ASN A 85 -42.48 -12.32 4.67
N ILE A 86 -43.01 -12.71 3.51
CA ILE A 86 -44.01 -13.80 3.39
C ILE A 86 -43.41 -15.13 3.87
N HIS A 87 -42.19 -15.45 3.46
CA HIS A 87 -41.49 -16.68 3.87
C HIS A 87 -41.17 -16.71 5.38
N LEU A 88 -40.83 -15.56 5.98
CA LEU A 88 -40.54 -15.46 7.42
C LEU A 88 -41.81 -15.58 8.28
N ASN A 89 -42.94 -15.04 7.82
CA ASN A 89 -44.22 -15.15 8.54
C ASN A 89 -44.83 -16.56 8.47
N ASN A 90 -44.59 -17.30 7.39
CA ASN A 90 -45.06 -18.69 7.26
C ASN A 90 -44.29 -19.69 8.15
N LYS A 91 -43.05 -19.40 8.54
CA LYS A 91 -42.27 -20.26 9.45
C LYS A 91 -42.74 -20.20 10.91
N ASN A 92 -43.52 -19.20 11.31
CA ASN A 92 -44.01 -19.05 12.69
C ASN A 92 -45.34 -19.79 12.98
N ARG A 93 -45.89 -20.54 12.02
CA ARG A 93 -47.18 -21.27 12.18
C ARG A 93 -47.06 -22.78 12.43
N ARG A 94 -45.86 -23.35 12.59
CA ARG A 94 -45.72 -24.77 12.97
C ARG A 94 -45.12 -24.92 14.36
N ARG A 95 -46.01 -24.94 15.37
CA ARG A 95 -45.75 -25.59 16.67
C ARG A 95 -46.26 -27.03 16.61
N SER A 96 -45.40 -27.91 17.11
CA SER A 96 -45.43 -29.36 17.14
C SER A 96 -46.71 -30.01 17.66
N SER A 97 -47.05 -31.18 17.13
CA SER A 97 -47.50 -32.29 17.98
C SER A 97 -47.23 -33.69 17.39
N SER A 98 -46.72 -34.54 18.29
CA SER A 98 -46.82 -36.00 18.37
C SER A 98 -45.98 -36.93 17.46
N LYS A 99 -45.13 -37.69 18.17
CA LYS A 99 -44.56 -39.00 17.83
C LYS A 99 -45.61 -39.98 17.29
N LYS A 100 -45.28 -40.74 16.23
CA LYS A 100 -45.54 -42.19 16.17
C LYS A 100 -44.75 -42.87 15.05
N SER A 101 -44.38 -44.11 15.36
CA SER A 101 -43.64 -45.14 14.61
C SER A 101 -44.42 -45.75 13.44
N ILE A 102 -43.70 -46.33 12.47
CA ILE A 102 -43.86 -47.69 11.87
C ILE A 102 -43.43 -47.74 10.38
N ARG A 103 -42.95 -48.93 10.01
CA ARG A 103 -42.26 -49.43 8.82
C ARG A 103 -43.05 -49.41 7.48
N SER A 104 -42.25 -49.45 6.41
CA SER A 104 -42.31 -50.26 5.17
C SER A 104 -43.33 -50.02 4.04
N SER A 105 -42.79 -50.13 2.80
CA SER A 105 -43.39 -50.32 1.46
C SER A 105 -44.05 -49.09 0.82
N GLY A 106 -43.87 -48.72 -0.45
CA GLY A 106 -43.15 -49.20 -1.64
C GLY A 106 -43.60 -48.33 -2.85
N PHE A 107 -42.86 -48.38 -3.98
CA PHE A 107 -43.13 -47.77 -5.31
C PHE A 107 -42.64 -46.33 -5.64
N ASP A 108 -41.41 -46.25 -6.19
CA ASP A 108 -41.00 -45.87 -7.58
C ASP A 108 -41.54 -44.63 -8.34
N PRO A 109 -40.85 -44.12 -9.40
CA PRO A 109 -40.02 -42.91 -9.33
C PRO A 109 -40.41 -41.83 -10.36
N ASN A 110 -40.22 -40.55 -10.02
CA ASN A 110 -39.78 -39.46 -10.91
C ASN A 110 -39.93 -38.12 -10.18
N GLU A 111 -39.04 -37.19 -10.50
CA GLU A 111 -38.93 -35.82 -9.98
C GLU A 111 -38.13 -35.67 -8.67
N SER A 112 -36.84 -35.41 -8.83
CA SER A 112 -36.01 -34.78 -7.80
C SER A 112 -36.39 -33.29 -7.66
N PRO A 113 -36.82 -32.82 -6.48
CA PRO A 113 -36.82 -31.39 -6.17
C PRO A 113 -35.39 -30.97 -5.80
N SER A 114 -34.86 -30.01 -6.56
CA SER A 114 -33.57 -29.36 -6.30
C SER A 114 -33.55 -28.74 -4.90
N THR A 115 -32.52 -29.11 -4.14
CA THR A 115 -32.10 -28.45 -2.90
C THR A 115 -32.01 -26.95 -3.12
N ALA A 116 -32.78 -26.18 -2.35
CA ALA A 116 -32.68 -24.73 -2.33
C ALA A 116 -31.32 -24.30 -1.74
N GLU A 117 -30.35 -24.07 -2.61
CA GLU A 117 -29.15 -23.31 -2.28
C GLU A 117 -29.57 -21.90 -1.87
N SER A 118 -29.14 -21.46 -0.69
CA SER A 118 -29.29 -20.07 -0.28
C SER A 118 -28.39 -19.21 -1.14
N MET A 119 -28.92 -18.62 -2.20
CA MET A 119 -28.17 -17.71 -3.07
C MET A 119 -27.82 -16.41 -2.35
N ASP A 120 -26.54 -16.07 -2.38
CA ASP A 120 -25.96 -14.81 -1.91
C ASP A 120 -26.08 -13.71 -2.99
N LEU A 121 -26.03 -12.44 -2.60
CA LEU A 121 -26.17 -11.27 -3.49
C LEU A 121 -25.15 -11.29 -4.64
N ILE A 122 -23.96 -11.85 -4.41
CA ILE A 122 -22.95 -12.03 -5.46
C ILE A 122 -23.41 -13.07 -6.51
N GLY A 123 -24.13 -14.11 -6.09
CA GLY A 123 -24.73 -15.10 -7.00
C GLY A 123 -25.85 -14.52 -7.86
N LEU A 124 -26.62 -13.57 -7.30
CA LEU A 124 -27.60 -12.78 -8.04
C LEU A 124 -26.94 -11.87 -9.07
N PHE A 125 -25.83 -11.20 -8.71
CA PHE A 125 -25.06 -10.35 -9.63
C PHE A 125 -24.48 -11.16 -10.80
N TYR A 126 -23.89 -12.33 -10.52
CA TYR A 126 -23.39 -13.23 -11.58
C TYR A 126 -24.51 -13.79 -12.46
N LYS A 127 -25.69 -14.04 -11.91
CA LYS A 127 -26.84 -14.51 -12.70
C LYS A 127 -27.36 -13.41 -13.63
N PHE A 128 -27.50 -12.18 -13.14
CA PHE A 128 -27.94 -11.03 -13.95
C PHE A 128 -26.92 -10.65 -15.03
N ALA A 129 -25.62 -10.63 -14.71
CA ALA A 129 -24.56 -10.37 -15.69
C ALA A 129 -24.49 -11.45 -16.79
N LYS A 130 -24.95 -12.68 -16.48
CA LYS A 130 -25.03 -13.78 -17.45
C LYS A 130 -26.29 -13.69 -18.32
N GLU A 131 -27.42 -13.25 -17.76
CA GLU A 131 -28.68 -13.04 -18.48
C GLU A 131 -28.62 -11.83 -19.45
N GLU A 132 -27.80 -10.82 -19.16
CA GLU A 132 -27.58 -9.66 -20.06
C GLU A 132 -26.78 -10.04 -21.32
N ASN A 133 -25.81 -10.96 -21.21
CA ASN A 133 -25.07 -11.50 -22.36
C ASN A 133 -25.95 -12.36 -23.27
N SER A 134 -26.92 -13.11 -22.72
CA SER A 134 -27.83 -13.92 -23.54
C SER A 134 -28.84 -13.08 -24.34
N LYS A 135 -29.18 -11.86 -23.90
CA LYS A 135 -30.07 -10.95 -24.65
C LYS A 135 -29.39 -10.30 -25.86
N LEU A 136 -28.06 -10.28 -25.90
CA LEU A 136 -27.28 -9.76 -27.04
C LEU A 136 -27.06 -10.79 -28.15
N GLU A 137 -27.25 -12.09 -27.86
CA GLU A 137 -27.05 -13.17 -28.84
C GLU A 137 -28.34 -13.53 -29.64
N GLU A 138 -29.52 -13.03 -29.24
CA GLU A 138 -30.80 -13.34 -29.91
C GLU A 138 -31.21 -12.36 -31.03
N THR A 139 -30.43 -11.32 -31.34
CA THR A 139 -30.82 -10.31 -32.37
C THR A 139 -30.09 -10.40 -33.72
N ASN A 140 -29.30 -11.45 -33.98
CA ASN A 140 -28.68 -11.64 -35.31
C ASN A 140 -29.01 -13.01 -35.90
N SER A 141 -30.18 -13.12 -36.53
CA SER A 141 -30.49 -14.14 -37.53
C SER A 141 -31.65 -13.68 -38.40
N GLU A 142 -31.37 -13.00 -39.50
CA GLU A 142 -32.18 -13.03 -40.73
C GLU A 142 -31.37 -12.47 -41.92
N ALA A 143 -31.75 -12.90 -43.12
CA ALA A 143 -30.88 -13.19 -44.25
C ALA A 143 -30.46 -12.01 -45.16
N VAL A 144 -29.21 -12.15 -45.64
CA VAL A 144 -28.64 -11.84 -46.98
C VAL A 144 -29.57 -11.22 -48.04
N GLU A 145 -29.15 -10.09 -48.63
CA GLU A 145 -29.21 -9.86 -50.08
C GLU A 145 -27.97 -9.08 -50.59
N ASN A 146 -27.43 -9.56 -51.72
CA ASN A 146 -26.27 -9.06 -52.46
C ASN A 146 -26.63 -7.87 -53.34
N ILE A 147 -25.81 -6.80 -53.37
CA ILE A 147 -25.53 -6.04 -54.61
C ILE A 147 -24.05 -5.64 -54.67
N SER A 148 -23.49 -5.89 -55.85
CA SER A 148 -22.11 -5.75 -56.33
C SER A 148 -21.68 -4.34 -56.74
N SER A 149 -20.39 -4.04 -56.49
CA SER A 149 -19.43 -3.24 -57.29
C SER A 149 -19.75 -1.79 -57.71
N THR A 150 -18.87 -0.83 -57.35
CA THR A 150 -17.93 -0.16 -58.29
C THR A 150 -17.12 1.01 -57.68
N LYS A 151 -15.83 1.03 -58.07
CA LYS A 151 -14.96 2.17 -58.44
C LYS A 151 -14.48 3.20 -57.39
N ALA A 152 -13.15 3.21 -57.30
CA ALA A 152 -12.29 4.28 -56.81
C ALA A 152 -12.47 5.62 -57.53
N LEU A 153 -12.18 6.71 -56.83
CA LEU A 153 -11.59 7.94 -57.37
C LEU A 153 -10.78 8.65 -56.28
N ALA A 154 -9.49 8.80 -56.54
CA ALA A 154 -8.61 9.73 -55.86
C ALA A 154 -8.74 11.12 -56.50
N ILE A 155 -8.68 12.18 -55.70
CA ILE A 155 -8.23 13.50 -56.15
C ILE A 155 -7.28 14.06 -55.08
N THR A 156 -6.10 14.43 -55.57
CA THR A 156 -4.98 15.09 -54.93
C THR A 156 -5.16 16.62 -54.92
N ASP A 157 -4.45 17.28 -54.00
CA ASP A 157 -3.49 18.37 -54.26
C ASP A 157 -3.53 19.60 -53.33
N THR A 158 -2.37 19.79 -52.66
CA THR A 158 -1.57 21.04 -52.46
C THR A 158 -2.18 22.23 -51.69
N SER A 159 -1.47 23.04 -50.91
CA SER A 159 -0.06 23.19 -50.49
C SER A 159 0.03 24.36 -49.48
N GLU A 160 0.96 24.25 -48.53
CA GLU A 160 1.84 25.29 -47.92
C GLU A 160 1.34 26.74 -47.63
N GLN A 161 1.52 27.21 -46.39
CA GLN A 161 2.45 28.30 -45.99
C GLN A 161 2.12 28.93 -44.60
N THR A 162 3.10 28.89 -43.70
CA THR A 162 3.38 29.89 -42.62
C THR A 162 3.89 31.21 -43.24
N PRO A 163 4.01 32.40 -42.57
CA PRO A 163 4.10 32.73 -41.11
C PRO A 163 3.25 33.99 -40.68
N SER A 164 3.02 34.35 -39.41
CA SER A 164 3.91 35.16 -38.53
C SER A 164 3.10 35.88 -37.40
N THR A 165 3.71 35.96 -36.21
CA THR A 165 3.75 37.02 -35.15
C THR A 165 2.59 37.98 -34.78
N HIS A 166 2.57 38.31 -33.46
CA HIS A 166 1.89 39.37 -32.67
C HIS A 166 0.54 38.97 -32.00
N ASN A 167 0.13 39.38 -30.79
CA ASN A 167 0.74 39.85 -29.53
C ASN A 167 -0.43 40.15 -28.54
N TYR A 168 -0.26 39.91 -27.22
CA TYR A 168 -1.11 40.32 -26.05
C TYR A 168 -2.51 39.68 -25.92
N ILE A 169 -3.10 39.38 -24.75
CA ILE A 169 -3.25 40.14 -23.49
C ILE A 169 -3.45 39.19 -22.28
N LEU A 170 -2.84 39.55 -21.15
CA LEU A 170 -3.00 39.00 -19.79
C LEU A 170 -4.11 39.78 -19.04
N PRO A 171 -4.88 39.19 -18.11
CA PRO A 171 -5.53 39.96 -17.06
C PRO A 171 -4.75 39.85 -15.74
N ASP A 172 -4.21 41.00 -15.33
CA ASP A 172 -3.89 41.35 -13.95
C ASP A 172 -5.17 41.43 -13.10
N THR A 173 -5.18 40.84 -11.91
CA THR A 173 -5.95 41.38 -10.78
C THR A 173 -5.18 41.27 -9.48
N LYS A 174 -5.01 42.45 -8.87
CA LYS A 174 -4.24 42.75 -7.67
C LYS A 174 -4.83 42.11 -6.41
N ALA A 175 -3.92 41.77 -5.50
CA ALA A 175 -4.16 41.41 -4.11
C ALA A 175 -4.84 42.54 -3.30
N GLN A 176 -5.72 42.14 -2.39
CA GLN A 176 -6.02 42.87 -1.16
C GLN A 176 -5.87 41.93 0.02
N TYR A 177 -5.05 42.36 0.97
CA TYR A 177 -4.81 41.73 2.26
C TYR A 177 -5.98 41.99 3.22
N SER A 178 -6.36 40.98 3.98
CA SER A 178 -6.88 41.17 5.34
C SER A 178 -6.35 40.07 6.24
N GLU A 179 -5.58 40.47 7.25
CA GLU A 179 -5.09 39.64 8.35
C GLU A 179 -6.24 39.26 9.28
N SER A 180 -6.35 37.98 9.65
CA SER A 180 -6.83 37.59 10.99
C SER A 180 -6.30 36.20 11.34
N LEU A 181 -5.71 36.13 12.53
CA LEU A 181 -4.94 35.05 13.10
C LEU A 181 -5.80 33.97 13.79
N LEU A 182 -5.27 32.73 13.76
CA LEU A 182 -5.36 31.65 14.77
C LEU A 182 -6.67 30.86 14.95
N ASN A 183 -6.66 29.62 14.44
CA ASN A 183 -6.77 28.34 15.19
C ASN A 183 -7.24 27.22 14.27
N ILE A 184 -6.31 26.43 13.73
CA ILE A 184 -6.65 25.20 12.99
C ILE A 184 -6.09 24.01 13.79
N PRO A 185 -6.94 23.15 14.37
CA PRO A 185 -6.51 21.90 15.00
C PRO A 185 -6.00 20.91 13.93
N PRO A 186 -5.18 19.92 14.29
CA PRO A 186 -4.46 19.07 13.32
C PRO A 186 -5.44 18.28 12.42
N PRO A 187 -5.10 18.09 11.14
CA PRO A 187 -6.03 17.50 10.19
C PRO A 187 -6.20 15.99 10.45
N ASN A 188 -7.46 15.57 10.38
CA ASN A 188 -7.87 14.18 10.43
C ASN A 188 -7.59 13.55 9.04
N ASP A 189 -6.31 13.32 8.73
CA ASP A 189 -5.80 13.08 7.36
C ASP A 189 -6.30 11.80 6.66
N GLN A 190 -6.84 10.81 7.38
CA GLN A 190 -7.25 9.53 6.74
C GLN A 190 -8.62 9.59 6.06
N VAL A 191 -9.60 10.29 6.64
CA VAL A 191 -10.95 10.39 6.06
C VAL A 191 -10.93 11.21 4.77
N ASN A 192 -10.03 12.19 4.70
CA ASN A 192 -9.82 13.03 3.52
C ASN A 192 -9.04 12.27 2.43
N PHE A 193 -8.17 11.33 2.79
CA PHE A 193 -7.42 10.51 1.83
C PHE A 193 -8.31 9.49 1.12
N GLU A 194 -9.16 8.75 1.84
CA GLU A 194 -10.06 7.74 1.24
C GLU A 194 -11.09 8.39 0.30
N GLN A 195 -11.70 9.50 0.72
CA GLN A 195 -12.65 10.25 -0.12
C GLN A 195 -11.97 10.84 -1.36
N LYS A 196 -10.72 11.31 -1.25
CA LYS A 196 -9.94 11.82 -2.40
C LYS A 196 -9.39 10.71 -3.29
N LEU A 197 -9.12 9.52 -2.75
CA LEU A 197 -8.74 8.34 -3.54
C LEU A 197 -9.94 7.93 -4.41
N LEU A 198 -11.12 7.75 -3.80
CA LEU A 198 -12.35 7.35 -4.49
C LEU A 198 -12.82 8.36 -5.55
N ALA A 199 -12.60 9.66 -5.33
CA ALA A 199 -12.92 10.71 -6.30
C ALA A 199 -12.07 10.65 -7.58
N ASN A 200 -10.91 9.96 -7.55
CA ASN A 200 -9.92 9.96 -8.63
C ASN A 200 -9.79 8.60 -9.35
N LEU A 201 -10.54 7.58 -8.94
CA LEU A 201 -10.71 6.38 -9.77
C LEU A 201 -11.66 6.70 -10.92
N SER A 202 -11.17 6.71 -12.15
CA SER A 202 -12.07 6.72 -13.30
C SER A 202 -12.77 5.38 -13.41
N GLU A 203 -14.07 5.41 -13.67
CA GLU A 203 -14.89 4.21 -13.87
C GLU A 203 -14.29 3.29 -14.95
N GLU A 204 -13.74 3.88 -16.02
CA GLU A 204 -13.03 3.15 -17.07
C GLU A 204 -11.79 2.40 -16.54
N LYS A 205 -10.99 3.01 -15.66
CA LYS A 205 -9.81 2.34 -15.08
C LYS A 205 -10.22 1.18 -14.19
N GLU A 206 -11.29 1.34 -13.41
CA GLU A 206 -11.80 0.26 -12.57
C GLU A 206 -12.44 -0.86 -13.39
N TYR A 207 -13.15 -0.51 -14.46
CA TYR A 207 -13.66 -1.47 -15.43
C TYR A 207 -12.52 -2.28 -16.04
N ASN A 208 -11.48 -1.61 -16.57
CA ASN A 208 -10.30 -2.27 -17.13
C ASN A 208 -9.59 -3.14 -16.09
N PHE A 209 -9.43 -2.64 -14.87
CA PHE A 209 -8.85 -3.39 -13.76
C PHE A 209 -9.63 -4.68 -13.50
N SER A 210 -10.96 -4.62 -13.43
CA SER A 210 -11.81 -5.80 -13.19
C SER A 210 -11.71 -6.86 -14.29
N LYS A 211 -11.44 -6.44 -15.55
CA LYS A 211 -11.28 -7.34 -16.70
C LYS A 211 -9.86 -7.91 -16.79
N CYS A 212 -8.86 -7.15 -16.37
CA CYS A 212 -7.46 -7.52 -16.49
C CYS A 212 -6.95 -8.28 -15.27
N PHE A 213 -7.21 -7.79 -14.07
CA PHE A 213 -6.61 -8.30 -12.85
C PHE A 213 -7.17 -9.69 -12.46
N PRO A 214 -6.35 -10.68 -12.05
CA PRO A 214 -4.87 -10.70 -12.06
C PRO A 214 -4.25 -11.27 -13.37
N PHE A 215 -5.07 -11.63 -14.36
CA PHE A 215 -4.66 -12.50 -15.48
C PHE A 215 -4.09 -11.78 -16.71
N HIS A 216 -4.31 -10.48 -16.87
CA HIS A 216 -3.87 -9.71 -18.03
C HIS A 216 -3.29 -8.39 -17.60
N ARG A 217 -2.38 -7.85 -18.40
CA ARG A 217 -1.70 -6.59 -18.11
C ARG A 217 -1.08 -6.00 -19.37
N LYS A 218 -0.83 -4.70 -19.36
CA LYS A 218 0.06 -4.04 -20.31
C LYS A 218 1.46 -3.89 -19.71
N LEU A 219 2.50 -4.18 -20.50
CA LEU A 219 3.90 -3.97 -20.10
C LEU A 219 4.46 -2.72 -20.75
N SER A 220 5.00 -1.79 -19.97
CA SER A 220 5.86 -0.73 -20.48
C SER A 220 7.26 -0.88 -19.90
N THR A 221 8.29 -0.81 -20.72
CA THR A 221 9.70 -0.96 -20.30
C THR A 221 10.52 0.24 -20.75
N PHE A 222 11.30 0.80 -19.84
CA PHE A 222 12.10 2.00 -20.06
C PHE A 222 13.52 1.79 -19.58
N GLN A 223 14.49 2.16 -20.41
CA GLN A 223 15.90 2.12 -20.05
C GLN A 223 16.38 3.50 -19.61
N THR A 224 16.96 3.58 -18.41
CA THR A 224 17.56 4.81 -17.89
C THR A 224 18.77 5.27 -18.72
N GLN A 225 19.05 6.58 -18.71
CA GLN A 225 19.99 7.20 -19.66
C GLN A 225 21.43 6.69 -19.51
N GLN A 226 21.88 6.37 -18.30
CA GLN A 226 23.25 5.89 -18.05
C GLN A 226 23.54 4.50 -18.60
N SER A 227 22.51 3.69 -18.85
CA SER A 227 22.71 2.44 -19.59
C SER A 227 23.09 2.69 -21.06
N LYS A 228 22.74 3.84 -21.63
CA LYS A 228 22.94 4.13 -23.06
C LYS A 228 24.29 4.81 -23.34
N PHE A 229 24.81 5.60 -22.39
CA PHE A 229 25.96 6.49 -22.62
C PHE A 229 27.34 5.97 -22.17
N ASN A 230 27.46 4.72 -21.69
CA ASN A 230 28.78 4.13 -21.40
C ASN A 230 29.61 3.74 -22.65
N ILE A 231 29.24 4.24 -23.83
CA ILE A 231 29.94 4.00 -25.10
C ILE A 231 31.09 4.99 -25.31
N SER A 232 31.01 6.24 -24.83
CA SER A 232 31.98 7.32 -25.16
C SER A 232 33.31 7.30 -24.40
N SER A 233 33.49 6.47 -23.38
CA SER A 233 34.75 6.33 -22.62
C SER A 233 35.75 5.34 -23.25
N ILE A 234 35.75 5.20 -24.59
CA ILE A 234 36.77 4.45 -25.36
C ILE A 234 38.03 5.32 -25.44
N ALA A 235 38.65 5.60 -24.30
CA ALA A 235 39.98 6.16 -24.25
C ALA A 235 40.78 5.38 -23.20
N LYS A 236 41.67 4.52 -23.70
CA LYS A 236 42.74 3.79 -23.00
C LYS A 236 42.33 2.46 -22.30
N GLY A 237 42.27 1.40 -23.10
CA GLY A 237 42.92 0.11 -22.77
C GLY A 237 42.22 -0.90 -21.86
N SER A 238 41.02 -0.64 -21.33
CA SER A 238 40.29 -1.65 -20.52
C SER A 238 39.27 -2.42 -21.36
N ILE A 239 39.52 -3.71 -21.60
CA ILE A 239 38.72 -4.60 -22.48
C ILE A 239 37.45 -5.14 -21.79
N ILE A 240 37.18 -4.81 -20.52
CA ILE A 240 35.97 -5.29 -19.83
C ILE A 240 35.24 -4.11 -19.17
N LYS A 241 34.30 -3.50 -19.90
CA LYS A 241 33.35 -2.53 -19.34
C LYS A 241 32.32 -3.28 -18.50
N LYS A 242 32.42 -3.21 -17.16
CA LYS A 242 31.33 -3.63 -16.28
C LYS A 242 30.24 -2.55 -16.31
N ASN A 243 29.04 -2.90 -16.77
CA ASN A 243 27.88 -2.01 -16.63
C ASN A 243 27.69 -1.67 -15.14
N PRO A 244 27.36 -0.42 -14.79
CA PRO A 244 27.09 -0.06 -13.41
C PRO A 244 25.92 -0.92 -12.91
N SER A 245 26.18 -1.71 -11.87
CA SER A 245 25.15 -2.46 -11.17
C SER A 245 24.63 -1.58 -10.05
N PHE A 246 23.34 -1.25 -10.12
CA PHE A 246 22.66 -0.55 -9.03
C PHE A 246 22.40 -1.51 -7.87
N ILE A 247 22.39 -0.98 -6.65
CA ILE A 247 22.17 -1.73 -5.42
C ILE A 247 21.10 -1.04 -4.59
N CYS A 248 20.27 -1.79 -3.88
CA CYS A 248 19.30 -1.29 -2.91
C CYS A 248 18.49 -0.06 -3.37
N SER A 249 18.10 -0.04 -4.65
CA SER A 249 17.19 0.98 -5.19
C SER A 249 15.88 1.00 -4.40
N ASP A 250 15.15 2.11 -4.48
CA ASP A 250 13.84 2.24 -3.84
C ASP A 250 12.85 2.95 -4.77
N ILE A 251 11.56 2.65 -4.58
CA ILE A 251 10.46 3.24 -5.35
C ILE A 251 9.44 3.80 -4.37
N HIS A 252 9.04 5.04 -4.59
CA HIS A 252 7.99 5.71 -3.84
C HIS A 252 6.90 6.21 -4.77
N THR A 253 5.65 5.97 -4.42
CA THR A 253 4.47 6.27 -5.22
C THR A 253 3.48 7.08 -4.39
N TYR A 254 2.93 8.14 -4.96
CA TYR A 254 1.90 8.94 -4.31
C TYR A 254 1.02 9.63 -5.35
N PHE A 255 -0.16 10.08 -4.91
CA PHE A 255 -1.01 10.96 -5.72
C PHE A 255 -0.70 12.41 -5.39
N ASP A 256 -0.39 13.19 -6.42
CA ASP A 256 -0.38 14.64 -6.32
C ASP A 256 -1.79 15.16 -6.65
N PHE A 257 -2.55 15.47 -5.61
CA PHE A 257 -3.91 16.01 -5.74
C PHE A 257 -3.94 17.41 -6.36
N GLY A 258 -2.85 18.19 -6.27
CA GLY A 258 -2.81 19.53 -6.84
C GLY A 258 -2.75 19.52 -8.36
N THR A 259 -2.04 18.54 -8.93
CA THR A 259 -1.88 18.37 -10.37
C THR A 259 -2.71 17.23 -10.96
N ASN A 260 -3.50 16.56 -10.11
CA ASN A 260 -4.28 15.35 -10.42
C ASN A 260 -3.47 14.31 -11.22
N CYS A 261 -2.26 14.03 -10.76
CA CYS A 261 -1.38 13.05 -11.38
C CYS A 261 -0.89 12.02 -10.37
N GLU A 262 -0.75 10.79 -10.85
CA GLU A 262 -0.06 9.73 -10.14
C GLU A 262 1.45 9.93 -10.37
N VAL A 263 2.20 10.09 -9.28
CA VAL A 263 3.64 10.32 -9.33
C VAL A 263 4.35 9.10 -8.77
N THR A 264 5.24 8.54 -9.58
CA THR A 264 6.15 7.46 -9.18
C THR A 264 7.57 7.95 -9.28
N ARG A 265 8.29 7.94 -8.16
CA ARG A 265 9.72 8.27 -8.10
C ARG A 265 10.51 7.03 -7.78
N PHE A 266 11.67 6.91 -8.40
CA PHE A 266 12.60 5.83 -8.08
C PHE A 266 14.02 6.33 -8.06
N VAL A 267 14.82 5.74 -7.17
CA VAL A 267 16.22 6.08 -6.98
C VAL A 267 17.12 4.92 -7.38
N LEU A 268 18.17 5.24 -8.12
CA LEU A 268 19.24 4.32 -8.50
C LEU A 268 20.50 4.74 -7.78
N ILE A 269 21.08 3.84 -6.97
CA ILE A 269 22.34 4.12 -6.28
C ILE A 269 23.43 3.11 -6.68
N THR A 270 24.65 3.61 -6.74
CA THR A 270 25.90 2.86 -6.81
C THR A 270 26.72 3.17 -5.56
N ASN A 271 27.89 2.60 -5.41
CA ASN A 271 28.77 2.90 -4.28
C ASN A 271 29.13 4.40 -4.15
N LYS A 272 29.23 5.13 -5.27
CA LYS A 272 29.72 6.53 -5.29
C LYS A 272 28.73 7.55 -5.85
N ARG A 273 27.61 7.13 -6.44
CA ARG A 273 26.66 7.99 -7.15
C ARG A 273 25.23 7.56 -6.95
N TRP A 274 24.31 8.52 -7.03
CA TRP A 274 22.88 8.29 -6.98
C TRP A 274 22.14 9.13 -8.03
N GLU A 275 20.99 8.64 -8.47
CA GLU A 275 20.13 9.25 -9.48
C GLU A 275 18.66 9.12 -9.07
N LEU A 276 17.89 10.20 -9.19
CA LEU A 276 16.46 10.22 -8.88
C LEU A 276 15.67 10.46 -10.17
N TYR A 277 14.78 9.53 -10.50
CA TYR A 277 13.89 9.61 -11.65
C TYR A 277 12.44 9.78 -11.21
N GLU A 278 11.63 10.37 -12.09
CA GLU A 278 10.20 10.55 -11.90
C GLU A 278 9.41 10.12 -13.14
N TYR A 279 8.33 9.41 -12.90
CA TYR A 279 7.35 8.95 -13.87
C TYR A 279 5.98 9.49 -13.46
N ARG A 280 5.35 10.29 -14.32
CA ARG A 280 4.05 10.92 -14.08
C ARG A 280 2.99 10.38 -15.03
N VAL A 281 1.82 10.10 -14.48
CA VAL A 281 0.63 9.63 -15.21
C VAL A 281 -0.52 10.58 -14.86
N TYR A 282 -1.04 11.31 -15.84
CA TYR A 282 -2.14 12.26 -15.62
C TYR A 282 -3.48 11.54 -15.67
N VAL A 283 -4.38 11.85 -14.73
CA VAL A 283 -5.67 11.15 -14.63
C VAL A 283 -6.66 11.64 -15.70
N SER A 284 -6.56 12.89 -16.14
CA SER A 284 -7.57 13.58 -16.97
C SER A 284 -7.31 13.62 -18.47
N ILE A 285 -6.17 13.11 -18.95
CA ILE A 285 -5.79 13.21 -20.37
C ILE A 285 -5.78 11.80 -20.99
N PRO A 286 -6.55 11.54 -22.07
CA PRO A 286 -6.44 10.30 -22.84
C PRO A 286 -5.01 10.18 -23.39
N GLU A 287 -4.25 9.22 -22.85
CA GLU A 287 -2.80 9.10 -23.01
C GLU A 287 -2.38 8.67 -24.43
N SER A 288 -2.36 9.61 -25.37
CA SER A 288 -1.75 9.46 -26.69
C SER A 288 -0.22 9.67 -26.68
N HIS A 289 0.38 9.98 -25.52
CA HIS A 289 1.82 10.09 -25.34
C HIS A 289 2.30 9.16 -24.23
N SER A 290 3.16 8.18 -24.57
CA SER A 290 3.83 7.34 -23.58
C SER A 290 4.66 8.23 -22.65
N ALA A 291 4.21 8.43 -21.41
CA ALA A 291 5.04 9.02 -20.38
C ALA A 291 6.33 8.21 -20.26
N LYS A 292 7.49 8.89 -20.19
CA LYS A 292 8.79 8.26 -19.99
C LYS A 292 9.37 8.76 -18.68
N PRO A 293 10.10 7.93 -17.92
CA PRO A 293 10.75 8.39 -16.70
C PRO A 293 11.81 9.45 -17.04
N VAL A 294 11.81 10.55 -16.29
CA VAL A 294 12.74 11.69 -16.45
C VAL A 294 13.67 11.76 -15.26
N LEU A 295 14.96 12.02 -15.50
CA LEU A 295 15.92 12.30 -14.43
C LEU A 295 15.61 13.67 -13.81
N LEU A 296 15.33 13.70 -12.51
CA LEU A 296 15.08 14.93 -11.77
C LEU A 296 16.38 15.55 -11.24
N CYS A 297 17.18 14.74 -10.55
CA CYS A 297 18.47 15.13 -9.99
C CYS A 297 19.37 13.91 -9.77
N CYS A 298 20.65 14.18 -9.55
CA CYS A 298 21.66 13.18 -9.26
C CYS A 298 22.73 13.77 -8.34
N GLY A 299 23.60 12.91 -7.81
CA GLY A 299 24.71 13.37 -7.00
C GLY A 299 25.75 12.29 -6.71
N LYS A 300 26.78 12.70 -5.98
CA LYS A 300 27.91 11.85 -5.59
C LYS A 300 27.94 11.58 -4.09
N SER A 301 28.72 10.59 -3.68
CA SER A 301 28.96 10.26 -2.27
C SER A 301 29.63 11.40 -1.49
N THR A 302 30.39 12.27 -2.19
CA THR A 302 31.06 13.44 -1.61
C THR A 302 30.07 14.53 -1.18
N GLY A 303 28.88 14.59 -1.78
CA GLY A 303 27.83 15.55 -1.45
C GLY A 303 27.47 16.51 -2.58
N GLU A 304 28.22 16.51 -3.68
CA GLU A 304 27.86 17.27 -4.88
C GLU A 304 26.54 16.74 -5.46
N TYR A 305 25.68 17.64 -5.91
CA TYR A 305 24.36 17.33 -6.44
C TYR A 305 23.97 18.28 -7.58
N GLY A 306 23.04 17.88 -8.43
CA GLY A 306 22.60 18.69 -9.56
C GLY A 306 21.57 17.98 -10.44
N ARG A 307 21.15 18.63 -11.53
CA ARG A 307 20.16 18.05 -12.47
C ARG A 307 20.76 16.91 -13.30
N ASP A 308 22.04 16.99 -13.60
CA ASP A 308 22.82 15.98 -14.31
C ASP A 308 24.25 15.94 -13.76
N PHE A 309 25.03 14.92 -14.15
CA PHE A 309 26.41 14.75 -13.69
C PHE A 309 27.39 15.78 -14.27
N ASN A 310 26.97 16.55 -15.27
CA ASN A 310 27.79 17.60 -15.88
C ASN A 310 27.67 18.93 -15.12
N ASN A 311 26.53 19.18 -14.48
CA ASN A 311 26.20 20.40 -13.76
C ASN A 311 26.02 20.14 -12.25
N LEU A 312 26.99 19.45 -11.65
CA LEU A 312 27.01 19.25 -10.19
C LEU A 312 27.50 20.50 -9.48
N GLN A 313 26.84 20.82 -8.37
CA GLN A 313 27.18 21.92 -7.49
C GLN A 313 27.64 21.38 -6.14
N ASP A 314 28.64 22.04 -5.56
CA ASP A 314 29.08 21.81 -4.18
C ASP A 314 28.40 22.80 -3.24
N ASP A 315 27.80 22.28 -2.15
CA ASP A 315 27.16 23.12 -1.14
C ASP A 315 28.21 23.83 -0.26
N SER A 316 28.74 24.93 -0.80
CA SER A 316 29.77 25.76 -0.18
C SER A 316 29.29 26.43 1.12
N ASN A 317 27.96 26.60 1.28
CA ASN A 317 27.30 27.29 2.39
C ASN A 317 26.43 26.31 3.20
N SER A 318 26.97 25.13 3.50
CA SER A 318 26.20 23.99 4.01
C SER A 318 25.31 24.34 5.21
N LYS A 319 24.01 24.46 4.97
CA LYS A 319 22.96 24.44 6.01
C LYS A 319 22.69 23.01 6.52
N GLU A 320 23.56 22.06 6.17
CA GLU A 320 23.47 20.64 6.55
C GLU A 320 23.65 20.49 8.06
N VAL A 321 22.66 19.91 8.73
CA VAL A 321 22.77 19.54 10.15
C VAL A 321 23.72 18.35 10.29
N ILE A 322 24.71 18.44 11.19
CA ILE A 322 25.69 17.37 11.41
C ILE A 322 25.54 16.83 12.83
N ILE A 323 25.27 15.53 12.97
CA ILE A 323 25.26 14.86 14.27
C ILE A 323 26.30 13.75 14.28
N LYS A 324 27.25 13.86 15.22
CA LYS A 324 28.22 12.81 15.52
C LYS A 324 27.80 12.11 16.81
N ASN A 325 27.67 10.78 16.76
CA ASN A 325 27.44 9.97 17.96
C ASN A 325 28.63 9.07 18.22
N ASP A 326 29.56 9.59 19.01
CA ASP A 326 30.69 8.87 19.55
C ASP A 326 30.32 8.36 20.94
N PHE A 327 29.84 7.11 21.02
CA PHE A 327 29.57 6.43 22.29
C PHE A 327 30.81 6.27 23.21
N ALA A 328 31.97 6.79 22.77
CA ALA A 328 33.27 6.68 23.43
C ALA A 328 33.65 7.91 24.29
N SER A 329 32.98 9.06 24.15
CA SER A 329 33.39 10.32 24.78
C SER A 329 32.32 10.92 25.68
N GLY A 330 32.35 10.52 26.95
CA GLY A 330 31.62 11.17 28.05
C GLY A 330 32.25 12.49 28.51
N GLN A 331 32.74 13.32 27.59
CA GLN A 331 33.26 14.65 27.94
C GLN A 331 32.48 15.73 27.19
N ASN A 332 31.92 16.65 27.98
CA ASN A 332 31.35 17.92 27.55
C ASN A 332 32.24 18.60 26.50
N SER A 333 31.86 18.50 25.23
CA SER A 333 32.47 19.31 24.16
C SER A 333 31.83 20.70 24.14
N ASN A 334 32.04 21.48 25.20
CA ASN A 334 32.03 22.93 25.10
C ASN A 334 33.36 23.34 24.45
N SER A 335 33.36 23.67 23.16
CA SER A 335 34.36 24.58 22.58
C SER A 335 34.07 24.87 21.10
N ASN A 336 33.88 26.15 20.81
CA ASN A 336 33.74 26.73 19.47
C ASN A 336 35.03 26.68 18.62
N SER A 337 36.06 25.92 19.01
CA SER A 337 37.33 25.75 18.28
C SER A 337 37.37 24.52 17.34
N ASN A 338 36.31 23.70 17.31
CA ASN A 338 36.29 22.40 16.60
C ASN A 338 35.65 22.39 15.19
N LYS A 339 35.26 23.54 14.61
CA LYS A 339 34.58 23.53 13.28
C LYS A 339 35.51 23.08 12.14
N GLN A 340 36.73 23.59 12.06
CA GLN A 340 37.68 23.25 10.98
C GLN A 340 38.14 21.78 11.02
N SER A 341 38.38 21.21 12.21
CA SER A 341 38.76 19.79 12.34
C SER A 341 37.61 18.85 11.98
N ASN A 342 36.37 19.24 12.30
CA ASN A 342 35.17 18.46 11.98
C ASN A 342 34.87 18.41 10.48
N ASP A 343 35.11 19.50 9.75
CA ASP A 343 34.88 19.56 8.30
C ASP A 343 35.91 18.74 7.51
N GLU A 344 37.18 18.75 7.92
CA GLU A 344 38.20 17.90 7.30
C GLU A 344 37.96 16.42 7.56
N GLU A 345 37.55 16.04 8.78
CA GLU A 345 37.16 14.66 9.07
C GLU A 345 35.93 14.22 8.28
N LYS A 346 34.92 15.10 8.17
CA LYS A 346 33.73 14.89 7.33
C LYS A 346 34.15 14.64 5.89
N LYS A 347 34.93 15.54 5.28
CA LYS A 347 35.43 15.37 3.90
C LYS A 347 36.19 14.06 3.73
N LYS A 348 37.08 13.71 4.67
CA LYS A 348 37.84 12.46 4.65
C LYS A 348 36.93 11.22 4.70
N ARG A 349 35.91 11.21 5.58
CA ARG A 349 34.92 10.12 5.64
C ARG A 349 34.09 10.06 4.35
N LEU A 350 33.65 11.20 3.82
CA LEU A 350 32.84 11.29 2.60
C LEU A 350 33.58 10.91 1.32
N ASN A 351 34.90 11.05 1.30
CA ASN A 351 35.73 10.57 0.19
C ASN A 351 35.94 9.05 0.23
N THR A 352 35.90 8.46 1.43
CA THR A 352 36.22 7.04 1.63
C THR A 352 35.01 6.13 1.80
N TRP A 353 33.85 6.65 2.19
CA TRP A 353 32.64 5.84 2.33
C TRP A 353 32.05 5.43 0.97
N ASP A 354 31.48 4.24 0.95
CA ASP A 354 30.58 3.74 -0.09
C ASP A 354 29.13 3.75 0.39
N GLN A 355 28.22 4.16 -0.50
CA GLN A 355 26.77 4.09 -0.35
C GLN A 355 26.31 2.63 -0.51
N ILE A 356 25.40 2.17 0.34
CA ILE A 356 24.96 0.76 0.36
C ILE A 356 23.42 0.64 0.33
N PHE A 357 22.72 1.47 1.10
CA PHE A 357 21.27 1.42 1.21
C PHE A 357 20.68 2.78 0.93
N CYS A 358 19.50 2.81 0.32
CA CYS A 358 18.68 4.00 0.30
C CYS A 358 17.22 3.71 0.62
N LYS A 359 16.52 4.75 1.07
CA LYS A 359 15.08 4.79 1.22
C LYS A 359 14.56 6.11 0.69
N LEU A 360 13.44 6.07 -0.02
CA LEU A 360 12.83 7.21 -0.68
C LEU A 360 11.46 7.50 -0.08
N SER A 361 11.18 8.78 0.15
CA SER A 361 9.85 9.29 0.50
C SER A 361 9.45 10.41 -0.47
N THR A 362 8.36 11.10 -0.19
CA THR A 362 7.90 12.23 -1.02
C THR A 362 8.91 13.37 -0.97
N ASN A 363 9.41 13.70 0.22
CA ASN A 363 10.27 14.86 0.44
C ASN A 363 11.75 14.53 0.70
N TYR A 364 12.07 13.29 1.09
CA TYR A 364 13.44 12.94 1.49
C TYR A 364 13.96 11.68 0.79
N LEU A 365 15.25 11.73 0.46
CA LEU A 365 16.05 10.56 0.08
C LEU A 365 17.08 10.33 1.18
N VAL A 366 16.99 9.19 1.85
CA VAL A 366 17.95 8.79 2.89
C VAL A 366 18.89 7.76 2.31
N ILE A 367 20.19 8.01 2.39
CA ILE A 367 21.25 7.10 1.94
C ILE A 367 22.13 6.75 3.14
N SER A 368 22.38 5.46 3.37
CA SER A 368 23.36 4.99 4.35
C SER A 368 24.41 4.11 3.70
N GLY A 369 25.57 4.01 4.36
CA GLY A 369 26.71 3.33 3.81
C GLY A 369 27.76 2.92 4.82
N THR A 370 28.95 2.62 4.32
CA THR A 370 30.11 2.27 5.13
C THR A 370 30.54 3.43 6.06
N LYS A 371 31.46 3.14 6.99
CA LYS A 371 32.05 4.12 7.92
C LYS A 371 31.02 4.83 8.82
N GLY A 372 29.86 4.21 9.01
CA GLY A 372 28.79 4.69 9.89
C GLY A 372 28.20 6.02 9.44
N VAL A 373 28.11 6.25 8.13
CA VAL A 373 27.56 7.48 7.54
C VAL A 373 26.14 7.23 7.03
N MET A 374 25.22 8.11 7.43
CA MET A 374 23.89 8.24 6.85
C MET A 374 23.64 9.70 6.48
N ARG A 375 23.04 9.95 5.33
CA ARG A 375 22.69 11.28 4.82
C ARG A 375 21.23 11.35 4.42
N VAL A 376 20.63 12.51 4.63
CA VAL A 376 19.28 12.85 4.18
C VAL A 376 19.38 13.99 3.19
N LEU A 377 18.82 13.77 2.00
CA LEU A 377 18.83 14.68 0.88
C LEU A 377 17.41 15.20 0.63
N ASN A 378 17.29 16.47 0.24
CA ASN A 378 16.01 17.07 -0.14
C ASN A 378 15.57 16.57 -1.52
N VAL A 379 14.37 16.01 -1.62
CA VAL A 379 13.75 15.63 -2.92
C VAL A 379 12.32 16.17 -3.03
N SER A 380 11.94 17.15 -2.21
CA SER A 380 10.61 17.74 -2.24
C SER A 380 10.30 18.38 -3.60
N SER A 381 9.12 18.09 -4.13
CA SER A 381 8.58 18.73 -5.34
C SER A 381 8.38 20.23 -5.17
N SER A 382 8.20 20.70 -3.93
CA SER A 382 7.96 22.11 -3.62
C SER A 382 9.26 22.94 -3.63
N SER A 383 10.42 22.29 -3.63
CA SER A 383 11.70 22.98 -3.60
C SER A 383 12.10 23.49 -4.98
N LEU A 384 12.89 24.57 -4.99
CA LEU A 384 13.45 25.11 -6.22
C LEU A 384 14.25 24.03 -6.95
N PRO A 385 14.24 23.98 -8.29
CA PRO A 385 14.96 22.96 -9.06
C PRO A 385 16.46 22.86 -8.77
N ASN A 386 17.08 23.92 -8.24
CA ASN A 386 18.50 23.96 -7.89
C ASN A 386 18.78 23.50 -6.44
N GLU A 387 17.75 23.30 -5.63
CA GLU A 387 17.86 22.74 -4.27
C GLU A 387 17.51 21.25 -4.22
N LEU A 388 16.97 20.71 -5.31
CA LEU A 388 16.66 19.30 -5.42
C LEU A 388 17.94 18.46 -5.40
N GLY A 389 18.03 17.53 -4.47
CA GLY A 389 19.22 16.72 -4.21
C GLY A 389 20.15 17.29 -3.14
N ARG A 390 19.86 18.47 -2.58
CA ARG A 390 20.74 19.11 -1.58
C ARG A 390 20.84 18.27 -0.30
N PRO A 391 22.04 18.04 0.25
CA PRO A 391 22.21 17.44 1.57
C PRO A 391 21.64 18.32 2.69
N MET A 392 20.74 17.77 3.50
CA MET A 392 20.09 18.47 4.62
C MET A 392 20.59 18.00 5.99
N TYR A 393 20.89 16.72 6.13
CA TYR A 393 21.30 16.13 7.40
C TYR A 393 22.32 15.01 7.17
N ILE A 394 23.36 14.97 8.02
CA ILE A 394 24.32 13.87 8.10
C ILE A 394 24.43 13.34 9.53
N TYR A 395 24.31 12.04 9.64
CA TYR A 395 24.60 11.28 10.83
C TYR A 395 25.92 10.52 10.65
N ILE A 396 26.81 10.66 11.63
CA ILE A 396 28.10 9.99 11.67
C ILE A 396 28.22 9.21 12.98
N THR A 397 28.53 7.93 12.87
CA THR A 397 28.87 7.07 14.01
C THR A 397 30.10 6.22 13.67
N ASN A 398 30.76 5.66 14.69
CA ASN A 398 31.87 4.73 14.50
C ASN A 398 31.40 3.28 14.37
N PHE A 399 30.08 3.06 14.42
CA PHE A 399 29.47 1.74 14.32
C PHE A 399 28.88 1.50 12.93
N PRO A 400 28.91 0.24 12.43
CA PRO A 400 28.27 -0.10 11.17
C PRO A 400 26.76 0.12 11.25
N ILE A 401 26.22 0.88 10.28
CA ILE A 401 24.78 0.99 10.03
C ILE A 401 24.38 -0.20 9.16
N ARG A 402 23.40 -0.98 9.62
CA ARG A 402 22.96 -2.24 8.98
C ARG A 402 21.71 -2.07 8.13
N CYS A 403 20.81 -1.17 8.55
CA CYS A 403 19.53 -0.94 7.89
C CYS A 403 18.99 0.44 8.22
N ILE A 404 18.12 0.95 7.35
CA ILE A 404 17.46 2.26 7.50
C ILE A 404 16.00 2.16 7.08
N SER A 405 15.16 3.03 7.66
CA SER A 405 13.76 3.23 7.25
C SER A 405 13.35 4.68 7.48
N ILE A 406 12.45 5.18 6.64
CA ILE A 406 11.77 6.47 6.80
C ILE A 406 10.36 6.19 7.29
N SER A 407 9.84 7.00 8.19
CA SER A 407 8.44 6.91 8.61
C SER A 407 7.49 7.46 7.53
N PRO A 408 6.29 6.91 7.37
CA PRO A 408 5.31 7.43 6.39
C PRO A 408 4.94 8.91 6.55
N ASN A 409 4.99 9.44 7.77
CA ASN A 409 4.78 10.86 8.05
C ASN A 409 6.03 11.73 7.88
N GLU A 410 7.16 11.12 7.48
CA GLU A 410 8.45 11.75 7.20
C GLU A 410 9.09 12.54 8.37
N SER A 411 8.58 12.36 9.59
CA SER A 411 9.14 13.03 10.78
C SER A 411 10.21 12.20 11.48
N LEU A 412 10.38 10.93 11.12
CA LEU A 412 11.33 10.02 11.75
C LEU A 412 12.15 9.26 10.69
N VAL A 413 13.42 9.08 11.00
CA VAL A 413 14.30 8.13 10.30
C VAL A 413 14.85 7.16 11.33
N ALA A 414 14.66 5.86 11.13
CA ALA A 414 15.24 4.83 11.99
C ALA A 414 16.47 4.22 11.32
N CYS A 415 17.56 4.06 12.06
CA CYS A 415 18.71 3.27 11.61
C CYS A 415 19.11 2.22 12.66
N GLY A 416 19.41 1.00 12.19
CA GLY A 416 19.93 -0.08 13.02
C GLY A 416 21.45 -0.04 13.01
N ILE A 417 22.07 0.01 14.19
CA ILE A 417 23.54 0.00 14.35
C ILE A 417 23.99 -1.18 15.21
N THR A 418 25.22 -1.65 15.01
CA THR A 418 25.84 -2.67 15.86
C THR A 418 27.06 -2.08 16.55
N ALA A 419 26.93 -1.74 17.83
CA ALA A 419 28.04 -1.20 18.63
C ALA A 419 28.80 -2.31 19.36
N LYS A 420 30.05 -2.04 19.72
CA LYS A 420 30.83 -2.93 20.61
C LYS A 420 30.85 -2.32 22.01
N GLU A 421 30.37 -3.09 22.98
CA GLU A 421 30.36 -2.71 24.38
C GLU A 421 31.79 -2.57 24.91
N ARG A 422 32.14 -1.43 25.52
CA ARG A 422 33.52 -1.11 25.89
C ARG A 422 34.12 -2.09 26.90
N LEU A 423 33.33 -2.52 27.90
CA LEU A 423 33.79 -3.39 28.97
C LEU A 423 33.88 -4.85 28.53
N SER A 424 32.89 -5.32 27.76
CA SER A 424 32.80 -6.72 27.39
C SER A 424 33.38 -7.03 26.02
N SER A 425 33.67 -6.03 25.18
CA SER A 425 33.93 -6.13 23.72
C SER A 425 32.84 -6.83 22.90
N LYS A 426 31.72 -7.21 23.54
CA LYS A 426 30.59 -7.89 22.92
C LYS A 426 29.80 -6.92 22.05
N GLU A 427 29.31 -7.42 20.93
CA GLU A 427 28.43 -6.67 20.05
C GLU A 427 27.06 -6.43 20.73
N GLN A 428 26.48 -5.26 20.51
CA GLN A 428 25.18 -4.86 21.02
C GLN A 428 24.45 -4.06 19.92
N PRO A 429 23.29 -4.53 19.44
CA PRO A 429 22.46 -3.79 18.53
C PRO A 429 21.73 -2.64 19.23
N PHE A 430 21.60 -1.53 18.50
CA PHE A 430 20.80 -0.37 18.88
C PHE A 430 19.99 0.10 17.67
N ILE A 431 18.82 0.71 17.92
CA ILE A 431 18.12 1.52 16.91
C ILE A 431 18.32 2.98 17.28
N ILE A 432 18.78 3.78 16.34
CA ILE A 432 18.82 5.23 16.47
C ILE A 432 17.64 5.80 15.69
N LEU A 433 16.70 6.40 16.41
CA LEU A 433 15.53 7.06 15.85
C LEU A 433 15.82 8.57 15.76
N HIS A 434 15.99 9.07 14.56
CA HIS A 434 16.25 10.47 14.26
C HIS A 434 14.92 11.18 14.05
N LYS A 435 14.54 12.03 15.00
CA LYS A 435 13.38 12.91 14.87
C LYS A 435 13.77 14.15 14.06
N LEU A 436 13.17 14.31 12.90
CA LEU A 436 13.43 15.39 11.96
C LEU A 436 12.48 16.56 12.27
N ASN A 437 13.02 17.74 12.58
CA ASN A 437 12.25 18.97 12.74
C ASN A 437 12.59 19.92 11.58
N PRO A 438 11.82 19.88 10.47
CA PRO A 438 12.04 20.76 9.33
C PRO A 438 11.69 22.20 9.66
N SER A 439 12.38 23.16 9.03
CA SER A 439 12.02 24.57 9.11
C SER A 439 10.68 24.83 8.43
N SER A 440 10.07 25.99 8.69
CA SER A 440 8.78 26.37 8.09
C SER A 440 8.76 26.27 6.56
N ASN A 441 9.90 26.54 5.90
CA ASN A 441 10.03 26.47 4.44
C ASN A 441 10.47 25.08 3.93
N ARG A 442 10.73 24.10 4.81
CA ARG A 442 11.24 22.75 4.51
C ARG A 442 12.54 22.68 3.71
N GLU A 443 13.21 23.80 3.50
CA GLU A 443 14.51 23.87 2.82
C GLU A 443 15.63 23.26 3.67
N ALA A 444 15.53 23.36 4.99
CA ALA A 444 16.54 22.86 5.93
C ALA A 444 15.87 22.29 7.19
N PHE A 445 16.64 21.58 8.01
CA PHE A 445 16.22 21.18 9.34
C PHE A 445 16.60 22.25 10.36
N GLU A 446 15.68 22.63 11.24
CA GLU A 446 15.99 23.46 12.41
C GLU A 446 16.78 22.66 13.44
N SER A 447 16.35 21.42 13.65
CA SER A 447 17.03 20.48 14.54
C SER A 447 16.72 19.04 14.15
N VAL A 448 17.63 18.14 14.52
CA VAL A 448 17.41 16.70 14.47
C VAL A 448 17.73 16.13 15.84
N GLU A 449 16.81 15.37 16.43
CA GLU A 449 16.95 14.79 17.76
C GLU A 449 17.15 13.27 17.64
N PRO A 450 18.36 12.73 17.90
CA PRO A 450 18.62 11.30 17.86
C PRO A 450 18.20 10.66 19.19
N ILE A 451 17.40 9.60 19.11
CA ILE A 451 16.91 8.83 20.26
C ILE A 451 17.43 7.40 20.14
N THR A 452 18.17 6.95 21.15
CA THR A 452 18.72 5.60 21.16
C THR A 452 17.74 4.63 21.81
N ILE A 453 17.40 3.56 21.10
CA ILE A 453 16.57 2.46 21.58
C ILE A 453 17.48 1.25 21.76
N THR A 454 17.50 0.73 22.99
CA THR A 454 18.23 -0.49 23.32
C THR A 454 17.38 -1.71 23.00
N ILE A 455 18.01 -2.73 22.40
CA ILE A 455 17.37 -4.01 22.12
C ILE A 455 17.88 -5.03 23.15
N PRO A 456 17.01 -5.84 23.77
CA PRO A 456 17.42 -6.80 24.80
C PRO A 456 18.16 -8.03 24.24
N TYR A 457 18.43 -8.04 22.93
CA TYR A 457 19.09 -9.13 22.22
C TYR A 457 20.44 -8.66 21.69
N ARG A 458 21.34 -9.62 21.45
CA ARG A 458 22.70 -9.37 20.93
C ARG A 458 22.81 -9.52 19.41
N ASP A 459 21.78 -10.09 18.79
CA ASP A 459 21.72 -10.31 17.34
C ASP A 459 21.52 -8.99 16.57
N PRO A 460 22.41 -8.63 15.61
CA PRO A 460 22.29 -7.46 14.77
C PRO A 460 20.94 -7.34 14.08
N ILE A 461 20.48 -6.11 13.89
CA ILE A 461 19.23 -5.83 13.18
C ILE A 461 19.52 -5.82 11.68
N LYS A 462 18.74 -6.59 10.93
CA LYS A 462 18.85 -6.74 9.47
C LYS A 462 17.91 -5.82 8.71
N ILE A 463 16.65 -5.72 9.15
CA ILE A 463 15.59 -4.94 8.50
C ILE A 463 14.83 -4.19 9.58
N ILE A 464 14.42 -2.96 9.28
CA ILE A 464 13.52 -2.13 10.10
C ILE A 464 12.51 -1.52 9.15
N ASN A 465 11.23 -1.53 9.51
CA ASN A 465 10.16 -0.84 8.79
C ASN A 465 9.17 -0.22 9.77
N PHE A 466 8.66 0.97 9.44
CA PHE A 466 7.56 1.60 10.18
C PHE A 466 6.22 1.01 9.77
N ASN A 467 5.23 1.05 10.67
CA ASN A 467 3.83 0.88 10.27
C ASN A 467 3.29 2.15 9.58
N ALA A 468 2.12 2.04 8.93
CA ALA A 468 1.50 3.13 8.19
C ALA A 468 1.27 4.41 9.04
N THR A 469 0.99 4.27 10.33
CA THR A 469 0.71 5.39 11.25
C THR A 469 1.96 5.95 11.95
N SER A 470 3.15 5.41 11.64
CA SER A 470 4.43 5.80 12.25
C SER A 470 4.47 5.64 13.79
N THR A 471 3.65 4.73 14.35
CA THR A 471 3.55 4.46 15.79
C THR A 471 4.40 3.27 16.24
N HIS A 472 4.72 2.34 15.34
CA HIS A 472 5.44 1.11 15.63
C HIS A 472 6.59 0.89 14.63
N LEU A 473 7.64 0.24 15.12
CA LEU A 473 8.70 -0.35 14.32
C LEU A 473 8.56 -1.85 14.31
N LEU A 474 8.72 -2.44 13.13
CA LEU A 474 8.89 -3.86 12.92
C LEU A 474 10.34 -4.09 12.49
N CYS A 475 11.04 -4.93 13.23
CA CYS A 475 12.46 -5.21 13.00
C CYS A 475 12.67 -6.71 12.83
N CYS A 476 13.68 -7.14 12.07
CA CYS A 476 14.21 -8.49 12.17
C CYS A 476 15.70 -8.53 12.45
N THR A 477 16.14 -9.64 13.05
CA THR A 477 17.53 -9.90 13.39
C THR A 477 18.21 -10.80 12.36
N VAL A 478 19.54 -10.82 12.33
CA VAL A 478 20.33 -11.50 11.30
C VAL A 478 20.44 -13.00 11.58
N TRP A 479 20.94 -13.38 12.74
CA TRP A 479 21.37 -14.76 13.02
C TRP A 479 20.20 -15.67 13.43
N GLU A 480 19.34 -15.17 14.29
CA GLU A 480 18.25 -15.93 14.89
C GLU A 480 16.94 -15.76 14.12
N SER A 481 16.91 -14.88 13.10
CA SER A 481 15.71 -14.54 12.33
C SER A 481 14.52 -14.17 13.22
N ARG A 482 14.78 -13.51 14.36
CA ARG A 482 13.72 -13.01 15.23
C ARG A 482 13.07 -11.80 14.60
N TYR A 483 11.78 -11.64 14.79
CA TYR A 483 11.10 -10.38 14.52
C TYR A 483 10.64 -9.72 15.81
N LEU A 484 10.74 -8.40 15.85
CA LEU A 484 10.52 -7.56 17.02
C LEU A 484 9.54 -6.45 16.66
N ILE A 485 8.62 -6.13 17.56
CA ILE A 485 7.71 -5.00 17.42
C ILE A 485 7.96 -4.04 18.56
N ILE A 486 8.31 -2.80 18.22
CA ILE A 486 8.64 -1.75 19.16
C ILE A 486 7.64 -0.62 18.97
N LYS A 487 6.87 -0.34 20.01
CA LYS A 487 5.98 0.81 20.07
C LYS A 487 6.78 2.07 20.36
N LEU A 488 6.65 3.09 19.51
CA LEU A 488 7.41 4.34 19.60
C LEU A 488 6.72 5.42 20.42
N ARG A 489 5.40 5.57 20.25
CA ARG A 489 4.62 6.61 20.93
C ARG A 489 3.28 6.09 21.44
N ASN A 490 2.71 6.79 22.41
CA ASN A 490 1.34 6.56 22.85
C ASN A 490 0.41 7.55 22.13
N LYS A 491 -0.87 7.21 21.98
CA LYS A 491 -1.87 7.99 21.22
C LYS A 491 -2.00 9.47 21.64
N ARG A 492 -1.50 9.83 22.81
CA ARG A 492 -1.65 11.15 23.45
C ARG A 492 -0.33 11.88 23.67
N SER A 493 0.82 11.34 23.24
CA SER A 493 2.11 12.00 23.45
C SER A 493 3.10 11.75 22.32
N ASP A 494 3.76 12.82 21.86
CA ASP A 494 4.91 12.74 20.95
C ASP A 494 6.23 12.44 21.71
N ASN A 495 6.12 11.73 22.84
CA ASN A 495 7.27 11.36 23.64
C ASN A 495 7.88 10.05 23.13
N TYR A 496 8.75 10.17 22.13
CA TYR A 496 9.53 9.07 21.56
C TYR A 496 10.64 8.55 22.49
N ARG A 497 10.83 9.14 23.69
CA ARG A 497 11.91 8.76 24.63
C ARG A 497 11.61 7.50 25.44
N ARG A 498 10.40 6.96 25.34
CA ARG A 498 9.99 5.74 26.05
C ARG A 498 9.47 4.67 25.06
N PRO A 499 10.30 4.23 24.11
CA PRO A 499 9.94 3.11 23.24
C PRO A 499 9.75 1.84 24.08
N ARG A 500 8.80 0.99 23.68
CA ARG A 500 8.50 -0.27 24.39
C ARG A 500 8.52 -1.43 23.43
N LEU A 501 9.31 -2.46 23.73
CA LEU A 501 9.21 -3.75 23.06
C LEU A 501 7.87 -4.39 23.44
N VAL A 502 6.98 -4.59 22.47
CA VAL A 502 5.64 -5.17 22.68
C VAL A 502 5.53 -6.60 22.16
N TRP A 503 6.45 -7.03 21.30
CA TRP A 503 6.50 -8.40 20.79
C TRP A 503 7.90 -8.80 20.37
N ALA A 504 8.25 -10.06 20.59
CA ALA A 504 9.47 -10.67 20.11
C ALA A 504 9.26 -12.18 19.93
N GLU A 505 9.47 -12.69 18.72
CA GLU A 505 9.32 -14.12 18.43
C GLU A 505 10.34 -14.60 17.40
N LEU A 506 10.71 -15.88 17.50
CA LEU A 506 11.47 -16.60 16.49
C LEU A 506 10.53 -17.00 15.35
N THR A 507 10.88 -16.68 14.11
CA THR A 507 10.06 -17.12 12.95
C THR A 507 9.99 -18.64 12.79
N TYR A 508 10.94 -19.37 13.38
CA TYR A 508 10.99 -20.83 13.32
C TYR A 508 11.07 -21.40 14.74
N THR A 509 9.94 -21.81 15.30
CA THR A 509 9.95 -22.69 16.47
C THR A 509 10.47 -24.05 16.02
N ARG A 510 11.66 -24.46 16.48
CA ARG A 510 12.11 -25.85 16.36
C ARG A 510 11.12 -26.71 17.14
N HIS A 511 10.11 -27.27 16.48
CA HIS A 511 9.32 -28.36 17.03
C HIS A 511 10.19 -29.63 17.11
N ARG A 512 11.11 -29.67 18.08
CA ARG A 512 11.63 -30.93 18.58
C ARG A 512 10.49 -31.53 19.38
N ARG A 513 9.65 -32.35 18.75
CA ARG A 513 8.80 -33.30 19.47
C ARG A 513 9.76 -34.24 20.19
N ILE A 514 10.15 -33.89 21.41
CA ILE A 514 10.66 -34.86 22.36
C ILE A 514 9.45 -35.75 22.65
N ARG A 515 9.31 -36.83 21.90
CA ARG A 515 8.59 -37.99 22.41
C ARG A 515 9.37 -38.42 23.62
N ASN A 516 8.86 -38.10 24.81
CA ASN A 516 9.29 -38.73 26.04
C ASN A 516 8.99 -40.23 25.90
N THR A 517 10.00 -40.98 25.51
CA THR A 517 10.13 -42.40 25.80
C THR A 517 11.60 -42.75 25.61
N GLU A 518 12.20 -43.13 26.74
CA GLU A 518 13.42 -43.92 26.87
C GLU A 518 14.75 -43.14 26.91
N ILE A 519 15.22 -43.04 28.15
CA ILE A 519 16.59 -42.83 28.59
C ILE A 519 17.46 -43.88 27.90
N HIS A 520 18.41 -43.46 27.05
CA HIS A 520 19.75 -44.03 27.01
C HIS A 520 20.72 -43.16 26.18
N ASP A 521 21.81 -42.83 26.87
CA ASP A 521 23.18 -42.66 26.40
C ASP A 521 23.65 -41.43 25.61
N ALA A 522 24.84 -41.00 26.02
CA ALA A 522 25.55 -39.83 25.57
C ALA A 522 26.22 -40.04 24.21
N GLY A 523 26.21 -39.01 23.37
CA GLY A 523 27.01 -38.98 22.14
C GLY A 523 26.80 -37.68 21.37
N SER A 524 27.76 -36.76 21.52
CA SER A 524 28.26 -35.84 20.49
C SER A 524 27.38 -35.64 19.24
N ASP A 525 26.67 -34.51 19.16
CA ASP A 525 26.26 -33.91 17.88
C ASP A 525 26.51 -32.39 17.94
N ASN A 526 27.78 -32.02 17.78
CA ASN A 526 28.25 -30.64 17.62
C ASN A 526 28.32 -30.23 16.13
N GLU A 527 27.64 -30.93 15.22
CA GLU A 527 27.84 -30.77 13.76
C GLU A 527 26.69 -30.08 12.99
N GLN A 528 25.80 -29.30 13.63
CA GLN A 528 24.70 -28.61 12.92
C GLN A 528 24.66 -27.08 13.08
N SER A 529 25.74 -26.46 13.58
CA SER A 529 25.88 -25.00 13.61
C SER A 529 26.46 -24.41 12.31
N ASP A 530 27.06 -25.23 11.46
CA ASP A 530 27.88 -24.73 10.34
C ASP A 530 27.07 -24.46 9.05
N ASP A 531 25.82 -24.92 8.97
CA ASP A 531 24.96 -24.72 7.78
C ASP A 531 24.47 -23.27 7.59
N PHE A 532 24.55 -22.43 8.61
CA PHE A 532 24.22 -20.99 8.49
C PHE A 532 25.32 -20.17 7.80
N GLN A 533 26.47 -20.78 7.48
CA GLN A 533 27.56 -20.13 6.74
C GLN A 533 27.55 -20.44 5.24
N SER A 534 26.57 -21.19 4.72
CA SER A 534 26.40 -21.33 3.27
C SER A 534 25.97 -19.99 2.65
N MET A 535 26.60 -19.57 1.56
CA MET A 535 26.32 -18.29 0.87
C MET A 535 24.88 -18.16 0.34
N ASP A 536 24.05 -19.20 0.46
CA ASP A 536 22.71 -19.30 -0.11
C ASP A 536 21.56 -19.27 0.92
N ASP A 537 21.85 -19.23 2.24
CA ASP A 537 20.83 -18.99 3.27
C ASP A 537 20.92 -17.55 3.79
N GLU A 538 20.20 -16.62 3.16
CA GLU A 538 20.17 -15.22 3.59
C GLU A 538 19.20 -14.98 4.76
N GLY A 539 18.43 -15.98 5.19
CA GLY A 539 17.40 -15.83 6.21
C GLY A 539 16.26 -14.92 5.74
N ILE A 540 15.70 -14.10 6.64
CA ILE A 540 14.62 -13.15 6.31
C ILE A 540 15.14 -12.06 5.37
N THR A 541 14.53 -11.89 4.19
CA THR A 541 14.95 -10.96 3.14
C THR A 541 14.05 -9.73 3.04
N ASP A 542 12.77 -9.86 3.41
CA ASP A 542 11.83 -8.74 3.49
C ASP A 542 10.79 -8.98 4.59
N LEU A 543 10.26 -7.89 5.17
CA LEU A 543 9.38 -7.90 6.34
C LEU A 543 8.51 -6.63 6.38
N GLN A 544 7.18 -6.75 6.34
CA GLN A 544 6.28 -5.58 6.28
C GLN A 544 5.02 -5.79 7.12
N PHE A 545 4.49 -4.69 7.66
CA PHE A 545 3.12 -4.65 8.18
C PHE A 545 2.11 -4.74 7.03
N GLY A 546 0.93 -5.29 7.31
CA GLY A 546 -0.20 -5.26 6.39
C GLY A 546 -0.64 -3.83 6.09
N ALA A 547 -0.91 -3.55 4.80
CA ALA A 547 -1.30 -2.21 4.35
C ALA A 547 -2.61 -1.72 5.01
N LEU A 548 -3.61 -2.60 5.12
CA LEU A 548 -4.92 -2.30 5.73
C LEU A 548 -5.02 -2.71 7.20
N HIS A 549 -4.20 -3.67 7.62
CA HIS A 549 -4.29 -4.28 8.94
C HIS A 549 -2.90 -4.33 9.60
N PRO A 550 -2.63 -3.44 10.58
CA PRO A 550 -1.33 -3.40 11.25
C PRO A 550 -1.07 -4.66 12.09
N ASN A 551 -2.12 -5.44 12.39
CA ASN A 551 -2.02 -6.73 13.07
C ASN A 551 -1.58 -7.88 12.16
N VAL A 552 -1.38 -7.64 10.87
CA VAL A 552 -0.89 -8.66 9.94
C VAL A 552 0.56 -8.35 9.59
N ILE A 553 1.41 -9.36 9.62
CA ILE A 553 2.82 -9.26 9.24
C ILE A 553 3.13 -10.21 8.10
N PHE A 554 3.86 -9.72 7.12
CA PHE A 554 4.35 -10.47 5.99
C PHE A 554 5.86 -10.57 6.10
N PHE A 555 6.42 -11.77 5.96
CA PHE A 555 7.86 -11.91 5.81
C PHE A 555 8.20 -12.95 4.76
N THR A 556 9.34 -12.70 4.13
CA THR A 556 9.92 -13.58 3.11
C THR A 556 11.32 -13.98 3.52
N SER A 557 11.76 -15.12 3.02
CA SER A 557 13.11 -15.60 3.22
C SER A 557 13.72 -16.08 1.92
N CYS A 558 15.05 -16.07 1.86
CA CYS A 558 15.82 -16.77 0.86
C CYS A 558 16.61 -17.86 1.58
N SER A 559 16.20 -19.11 1.43
CA SER A 559 16.79 -20.25 2.12
C SER A 559 16.78 -21.50 1.25
N LEU A 560 17.85 -22.28 1.34
CA LEU A 560 17.95 -23.62 0.75
C LEU A 560 17.00 -24.63 1.39
N LYS A 561 16.50 -24.35 2.60
CA LYS A 561 15.67 -25.27 3.40
C LYS A 561 14.19 -25.28 3.01
N ASP A 562 13.88 -24.95 1.74
CA ASP A 562 12.54 -24.84 1.17
C ASP A 562 11.49 -24.20 2.10
N ARG A 563 11.83 -23.00 2.60
CA ARG A 563 10.97 -22.24 3.53
C ARG A 563 9.99 -21.38 2.73
N PRO A 564 8.67 -21.61 2.83
CA PRO A 564 7.69 -20.79 2.11
C PRO A 564 7.62 -19.38 2.70
N SER A 565 7.03 -18.45 1.95
CA SER A 565 6.70 -17.13 2.50
C SER A 565 5.46 -17.22 3.40
N TYR A 566 5.45 -16.46 4.49
CA TYR A 566 4.43 -16.56 5.54
C TYR A 566 3.68 -15.24 5.73
N VAL A 567 2.40 -15.38 6.05
CA VAL A 567 1.54 -14.30 6.53
C VAL A 567 1.09 -14.64 7.95
N LEU A 568 1.46 -13.78 8.90
CA LEU A 568 1.12 -13.94 10.31
C LEU A 568 0.03 -12.94 10.71
N LYS A 569 -0.94 -13.41 11.48
CA LYS A 569 -1.82 -12.57 12.30
C LYS A 569 -1.20 -12.43 13.67
N LEU A 570 -1.27 -11.23 14.22
CA LEU A 570 -0.98 -10.97 15.62
C LEU A 570 -2.30 -10.90 16.37
N GLU A 571 -2.37 -11.64 17.46
CA GLU A 571 -3.49 -11.61 18.39
C GLU A 571 -3.29 -10.42 19.34
N GLY A 572 -4.16 -9.42 19.27
CA GLY A 572 -4.08 -8.20 20.08
C GLY A 572 -4.19 -6.93 19.25
N GLU A 573 -4.26 -5.77 19.91
CA GLU A 573 -4.39 -4.48 19.23
C GLU A 573 -3.04 -3.77 19.10
N ILE A 574 -2.57 -3.55 17.87
CA ILE A 574 -1.37 -2.75 17.59
C ILE A 574 -1.74 -1.28 17.41
N ASP A 575 -2.81 -0.99 16.67
CA ASP A 575 -3.38 0.35 16.57
C ASP A 575 -4.86 0.29 16.97
N SER A 576 -5.22 0.76 18.18
CA SER A 576 -6.63 0.94 18.55
C SER A 576 -7.22 2.22 17.97
N ARG A 577 -7.02 2.44 16.66
CA ARG A 577 -8.04 3.12 15.89
C ARG A 577 -9.11 2.06 15.69
N ASN A 578 -10.27 2.26 16.31
CA ASN A 578 -11.46 1.52 15.96
C ASN A 578 -11.60 1.59 14.44
N HIS A 579 -11.21 0.55 13.72
CA HIS A 579 -11.80 0.22 12.43
C HIS A 579 -13.20 -0.36 12.72
N ASN A 580 -14.02 0.42 13.42
CA ASN A 580 -15.42 0.45 13.08
C ASN A 580 -15.43 1.23 11.77
N SER A 581 -15.56 0.48 10.69
CA SER A 581 -16.10 0.98 9.42
C SER A 581 -17.09 2.13 9.68
N ALA A 582 -17.03 3.18 8.86
CA ALA A 582 -18.03 4.25 8.79
C ALA A 582 -19.40 3.76 8.24
N PHE A 583 -19.83 2.57 8.67
CA PHE A 583 -21.17 2.00 8.52
C PHE A 583 -21.66 1.55 9.91
N ALA A 584 -21.58 2.43 10.89
CA ALA A 584 -22.50 2.41 12.02
C ALA A 584 -23.28 3.71 11.92
N GLY A 585 -24.48 3.62 11.35
CA GLY A 585 -25.39 4.74 11.25
C GLY A 585 -25.58 5.40 12.61
N HIS A 586 -25.67 6.72 12.58
CA HIS A 586 -26.16 7.51 13.69
C HIS A 586 -27.49 6.94 14.19
N THR A 587 -27.47 6.22 15.30
CA THR A 587 -28.63 6.11 16.17
C THR A 587 -28.25 6.75 17.49
N ASN A 588 -28.64 8.02 17.62
CA ASN A 588 -28.82 8.63 18.94
C ASN A 588 -29.88 7.80 19.65
N SER A 589 -29.45 6.98 20.61
CA SER A 589 -30.34 6.38 21.59
C SER A 589 -29.60 6.39 22.92
N ILE A 590 -30.02 7.34 23.74
CA ILE A 590 -29.92 7.30 25.19
C ILE A 590 -30.44 5.92 25.63
N ASP A 591 -29.59 5.09 26.24
CA ASP A 591 -29.88 4.43 27.51
C ASP A 591 -28.74 3.51 27.94
N ASN A 592 -28.35 3.72 29.20
CA ASN A 592 -27.39 2.93 29.95
C ASN A 592 -27.88 1.49 30.15
N GLN A 593 -27.01 0.50 29.99
CA GLN A 593 -26.62 -0.42 31.08
C GLN A 593 -25.59 -1.47 30.62
N SER A 594 -24.49 -1.43 31.35
CA SER A 594 -23.44 -2.44 31.54
C SER A 594 -23.92 -3.89 31.62
N LEU A 595 -23.13 -4.80 31.04
CA LEU A 595 -22.96 -6.15 31.57
C LEU A 595 -21.56 -6.67 31.25
N ASP A 596 -20.66 -6.40 32.20
CA ASP A 596 -19.39 -7.08 32.41
C ASP A 596 -19.64 -8.55 32.77
N ILE A 597 -18.93 -9.48 32.12
CA ILE A 597 -18.64 -10.79 32.70
C ILE A 597 -17.14 -11.04 32.53
N SER A 598 -16.43 -10.87 33.65
CA SER A 598 -15.04 -11.26 33.85
C SER A 598 -14.99 -12.62 34.56
N LEU A 599 -14.12 -13.52 34.13
CA LEU A 599 -13.70 -14.69 34.90
C LEU A 599 -12.19 -14.90 34.78
N GLN A 600 -11.51 -14.38 35.81
CA GLN A 600 -10.43 -14.95 36.62
C GLN A 600 -9.43 -15.94 36.00
N SER A 601 -8.13 -15.63 36.16
CA SER A 601 -7.07 -16.57 36.57
C SER A 601 -5.83 -15.83 37.15
N SER A 602 -5.85 -15.68 38.48
CA SER A 602 -4.76 -15.66 39.50
C SER A 602 -3.33 -15.11 39.22
N SER A 603 -3.06 -13.95 39.84
CA SER A 603 -2.05 -13.61 40.88
C SER A 603 -0.81 -14.50 41.14
N TYR A 604 0.39 -13.90 41.10
CA TYR A 604 1.19 -13.49 42.28
C TYR A 604 2.53 -12.80 41.89
N SER A 605 2.65 -11.49 42.10
CA SER A 605 3.86 -10.84 42.67
C SER A 605 3.57 -9.37 42.99
N LYS A 606 3.50 -9.03 44.28
CA LYS A 606 3.49 -7.64 44.79
C LYS A 606 4.92 -7.10 44.76
N CYS A 607 5.13 -5.94 44.15
CA CYS A 607 5.57 -4.72 44.85
C CYS A 607 5.63 -3.50 43.91
N ASP A 608 5.06 -2.43 44.46
CA ASP A 608 5.24 -1.00 44.20
C ASP A 608 4.48 -0.28 43.08
N GLU A 609 3.66 0.65 43.59
CA GLU A 609 2.71 1.53 42.93
C GLU A 609 3.44 2.78 42.38
N GLU A 610 3.37 3.02 41.07
CA GLU A 610 3.16 4.37 40.55
C GLU A 610 2.22 4.30 39.34
N LYS A 611 1.11 5.04 39.48
CA LYS A 611 -0.05 5.08 38.59
C LYS A 611 0.29 5.74 37.25
N ASP A 612 0.32 4.94 36.20
CA ASP A 612 -0.10 5.36 34.87
C ASP A 612 -0.84 4.19 34.24
N ASN A 613 -2.15 4.36 33.99
CA ASN A 613 -3.01 3.38 33.31
C ASN A 613 -2.55 3.18 31.87
N SER A 614 -1.48 2.40 31.68
CA SER A 614 -1.11 1.87 30.37
C SER A 614 -2.03 0.71 30.06
N GLN A 615 -3.07 0.97 29.25
CA GLN A 615 -3.71 -0.09 28.49
C GLN A 615 -2.62 -0.85 27.75
N VAL A 616 -2.41 -2.04 28.24
CA VAL A 616 -1.42 -3.01 27.85
C VAL A 616 -1.77 -3.43 26.42
N SER A 617 -1.11 -2.86 25.41
CA SER A 617 -1.11 -3.41 24.04
C SER A 617 -0.23 -4.66 24.07
N ASN A 618 -0.73 -5.73 24.72
CA ASN A 618 -0.09 -7.03 24.70
C ASN A 618 -0.59 -7.75 23.46
N ILE A 619 0.29 -7.88 22.49
CA ILE A 619 0.15 -8.95 21.52
C ILE A 619 0.26 -10.25 22.33
N SER A 620 -0.77 -11.09 22.30
CA SER A 620 -0.86 -12.32 23.10
C SER A 620 -0.30 -13.54 22.37
N GLY A 621 -0.27 -13.49 21.04
CA GLY A 621 0.05 -14.62 20.19
C GLY A 621 0.31 -14.19 18.74
N SER A 622 0.91 -15.10 17.97
CA SER A 622 0.94 -15.02 16.52
C SER A 622 0.38 -16.29 15.89
N GLU A 623 -0.42 -16.15 14.83
CA GLU A 623 -1.02 -17.25 14.09
C GLU A 623 -0.60 -17.18 12.62
N THR A 624 -0.18 -18.30 12.03
CA THR A 624 0.07 -18.36 10.59
C THR A 624 -1.23 -18.49 9.83
N ILE A 625 -1.63 -17.43 9.12
CA ILE A 625 -2.87 -17.42 8.30
C ILE A 625 -2.62 -18.04 6.93
N MET A 626 -1.44 -17.80 6.34
CA MET A 626 -1.15 -18.22 4.97
C MET A 626 0.32 -18.62 4.79
N LYS A 627 0.54 -19.71 4.04
CA LYS A 627 1.84 -20.13 3.51
C LYS A 627 1.77 -20.21 2.00
N ILE A 628 2.71 -19.61 1.28
CA ILE A 628 2.69 -19.55 -0.18
C ILE A 628 3.89 -20.34 -0.72
N PRO A 629 3.80 -21.68 -0.83
CA PRO A 629 4.87 -22.50 -1.39
C PRO A 629 5.04 -22.36 -2.91
N GLU A 630 4.01 -21.92 -3.65
CA GLU A 630 4.01 -21.91 -5.12
C GLU A 630 5.05 -20.98 -5.74
N ILE A 631 5.53 -20.00 -4.98
CA ILE A 631 6.56 -19.04 -5.41
C ILE A 631 7.99 -19.51 -5.09
N GLY A 632 8.13 -20.64 -4.38
CA GLY A 632 9.40 -21.18 -3.90
C GLY A 632 9.96 -20.46 -2.67
N SER A 633 11.19 -20.84 -2.29
CA SER A 633 11.85 -20.40 -1.05
C SER A 633 13.00 -19.40 -1.23
N SER A 634 13.27 -18.96 -2.45
CA SER A 634 14.34 -18.01 -2.78
C SER A 634 13.79 -16.62 -3.05
N ILE A 635 13.04 -16.07 -2.10
CA ILE A 635 12.36 -14.77 -2.26
C ILE A 635 13.24 -13.65 -1.70
N HIS A 636 13.43 -12.58 -2.47
CA HIS A 636 14.25 -11.43 -2.10
C HIS A 636 13.44 -10.21 -1.64
N ARG A 637 12.27 -9.98 -2.23
CA ARG A 637 11.43 -8.80 -1.95
C ARG A 637 9.95 -9.13 -2.03
N LEU A 638 9.15 -8.36 -1.30
CA LEU A 638 7.70 -8.33 -1.44
C LEU A 638 7.16 -6.91 -1.47
N THR A 639 5.98 -6.72 -2.06
CA THR A 639 5.18 -5.50 -1.87
C THR A 639 3.71 -5.87 -1.76
N LEU A 640 2.97 -5.13 -0.94
CA LEU A 640 1.55 -5.32 -0.72
C LEU A 640 0.74 -4.34 -1.56
N SER A 641 -0.39 -4.80 -2.11
CA SER A 641 -1.35 -3.92 -2.75
C SER A 641 -1.97 -2.98 -1.71
N PRO A 642 -2.08 -1.66 -1.98
CA PRO A 642 -2.79 -0.75 -1.09
C PRO A 642 -4.29 -1.09 -0.99
N ARG A 643 -4.85 -1.81 -1.97
CA ARG A 643 -6.23 -2.33 -1.93
C ARG A 643 -6.40 -3.57 -1.05
N GLY A 644 -5.29 -4.20 -0.63
CA GLY A 644 -5.31 -5.42 0.21
C GLY A 644 -5.78 -6.69 -0.50
N ASP A 645 -5.86 -6.67 -1.83
CA ASP A 645 -6.35 -7.75 -2.69
C ASP A 645 -5.22 -8.60 -3.32
N ALA A 646 -3.96 -8.18 -3.15
CA ALA A 646 -2.82 -8.79 -3.82
C ALA A 646 -1.49 -8.61 -3.09
N ILE A 647 -0.57 -9.54 -3.33
CA ILE A 647 0.81 -9.50 -2.88
C ILE A 647 1.71 -9.81 -4.07
N VAL A 648 2.78 -9.04 -4.24
CA VAL A 648 3.79 -9.30 -5.28
C VAL A 648 5.10 -9.74 -4.65
N PHE A 649 5.69 -10.81 -5.16
CA PHE A 649 6.94 -11.39 -4.71
C PHE A 649 7.98 -11.36 -5.84
N LEU A 650 9.23 -11.10 -5.47
CA LEU A 650 10.39 -11.21 -6.38
C LEU A 650 11.32 -12.29 -5.87
N ASN A 651 11.65 -13.26 -6.73
CA ASN A 651 12.63 -14.29 -6.40
C ASN A 651 14.06 -13.94 -6.85
N LYS A 652 15.04 -14.71 -6.35
CA LYS A 652 16.48 -14.60 -6.66
C LYS A 652 16.77 -14.63 -8.17
N SER A 653 16.01 -15.43 -8.92
CA SER A 653 16.16 -15.59 -10.37
C SER A 653 15.60 -14.40 -11.18
N GLY A 654 14.88 -13.48 -10.55
CA GLY A 654 14.30 -12.31 -11.22
C GLY A 654 12.85 -12.50 -11.70
N HIS A 655 12.17 -13.59 -11.32
CA HIS A 655 10.74 -13.77 -11.61
C HIS A 655 9.88 -13.00 -10.61
N ILE A 656 8.86 -12.33 -11.15
CA ILE A 656 7.88 -11.56 -10.37
C ILE A 656 6.57 -12.35 -10.33
N PHE A 657 6.14 -12.72 -9.14
CA PHE A 657 4.87 -13.43 -8.91
C PHE A 657 3.86 -12.49 -8.27
N LEU A 658 2.63 -12.52 -8.74
CA LEU A 658 1.50 -11.89 -8.09
C LEU A 658 0.58 -12.97 -7.53
N VAL A 659 0.30 -12.86 -6.24
CA VAL A 659 -0.64 -13.69 -5.51
C VAL A 659 -1.86 -12.84 -5.23
N SER A 660 -2.95 -13.11 -5.93
CA SER A 660 -4.24 -12.49 -5.66
C SER A 660 -4.91 -13.22 -4.51
N THR A 661 -5.36 -12.44 -3.53
CA THR A 661 -6.03 -12.91 -2.31
C THR A 661 -7.36 -12.21 -2.16
N PRO A 662 -8.33 -12.47 -3.06
CA PRO A 662 -9.66 -11.88 -2.93
C PRO A 662 -10.27 -12.37 -1.61
N ASN A 663 -10.82 -11.44 -0.81
CA ASN A 663 -11.45 -11.71 0.49
C ASN A 663 -10.52 -12.19 1.61
N PHE A 664 -9.25 -11.75 1.64
CA PHE A 664 -8.34 -11.96 2.78
C PHE A 664 -8.97 -11.60 4.15
N GLN A 665 -9.99 -10.74 4.16
CA GLN A 665 -10.70 -10.25 5.33
C GLN A 665 -11.76 -11.20 5.92
N HIS A 666 -12.27 -12.19 5.16
CA HIS A 666 -13.53 -12.85 5.51
C HIS A 666 -13.50 -14.38 5.64
N SER A 667 -12.40 -15.07 5.34
CA SER A 667 -12.40 -16.54 5.38
C SER A 667 -11.72 -17.12 6.62
N THR A 668 -12.51 -17.83 7.43
CA THR A 668 -12.06 -18.84 8.42
C THR A 668 -11.78 -20.21 7.75
N THR A 669 -11.97 -20.31 6.43
CA THR A 669 -11.74 -21.49 5.59
C THR A 669 -10.82 -21.15 4.42
N SER A 670 -10.27 -22.15 3.72
CA SER A 670 -9.20 -22.02 2.71
C SER A 670 -9.34 -20.80 1.80
N ILE A 671 -8.40 -19.85 1.91
CA ILE A 671 -8.31 -18.67 1.05
C ILE A 671 -8.04 -19.17 -0.39
N LYS A 672 -9.03 -19.05 -1.28
CA LYS A 672 -8.80 -19.25 -2.71
C LYS A 672 -7.81 -18.19 -3.16
N ARG A 673 -6.69 -18.63 -3.74
CA ARG A 673 -5.61 -17.75 -4.18
C ARG A 673 -5.25 -18.07 -5.62
N VAL A 674 -5.04 -17.02 -6.39
CA VAL A 674 -4.56 -17.14 -7.75
C VAL A 674 -3.13 -16.66 -7.78
N VAL A 675 -2.23 -17.48 -8.33
CA VAL A 675 -0.81 -17.15 -8.49
C VAL A 675 -0.50 -17.03 -9.97
N VAL A 676 -0.01 -15.87 -10.38
CA VAL A 676 0.46 -15.61 -11.74
C VAL A 676 1.90 -15.10 -11.72
N GLN A 677 2.66 -15.40 -12.76
CA GLN A 677 3.94 -14.74 -13.02
C GLN A 677 3.66 -13.49 -13.86
N LEU A 678 3.94 -12.31 -13.29
CA LEU A 678 3.79 -11.03 -13.96
C LEU A 678 4.86 -10.87 -15.03
N GLY A 679 6.13 -11.05 -14.69
CA GLY A 679 7.23 -10.84 -15.63
C GLY A 679 8.59 -11.19 -15.06
N GLU A 680 9.63 -10.62 -15.67
CA GLU A 680 11.02 -10.93 -15.37
C GLU A 680 11.87 -9.65 -15.36
N VAL A 681 12.77 -9.60 -14.38
CA VAL A 681 13.79 -8.57 -14.17
C VAL A 681 15.16 -9.22 -14.08
N ALA A 682 16.24 -8.41 -14.04
CA ALA A 682 17.57 -8.96 -13.82
C ALA A 682 17.65 -9.80 -12.53
N ASN A 683 18.19 -11.01 -12.65
CA ASN A 683 18.52 -11.88 -11.51
C ASN A 683 19.45 -11.17 -10.52
N ALA A 684 19.40 -11.56 -9.25
CA ALA A 684 20.22 -10.97 -8.20
C ALA A 684 20.80 -12.08 -7.31
N ALA A 685 22.10 -12.07 -7.05
CA ALA A 685 22.70 -13.08 -6.17
C ALA A 685 22.33 -12.82 -4.70
N ARG A 686 22.13 -11.55 -4.34
CA ARG A 686 21.82 -11.08 -2.99
C ARG A 686 20.57 -10.22 -2.96
N TYR A 687 19.84 -10.19 -1.85
CA TYR A 687 18.65 -9.31 -1.71
C TYR A 687 18.97 -7.81 -1.85
N THR A 688 20.23 -7.39 -1.60
CA THR A 688 20.70 -6.02 -1.80
C THR A 688 20.86 -5.64 -3.27
N GLU A 689 20.95 -6.61 -4.18
CA GLU A 689 21.02 -6.39 -5.63
C GLU A 689 19.69 -6.67 -6.33
N ALA A 690 18.68 -7.11 -5.57
CA ALA A 690 17.37 -7.41 -6.09
C ALA A 690 16.68 -6.15 -6.62
N ALA A 691 15.87 -6.32 -7.66
CA ALA A 691 15.02 -5.25 -8.15
C ALA A 691 14.06 -4.74 -7.05
N SER A 692 13.77 -3.45 -7.08
CA SER A 692 12.77 -2.86 -6.19
C SER A 692 11.39 -3.07 -6.77
N LEU A 693 10.40 -3.29 -5.90
CA LEU A 693 9.00 -3.49 -6.26
C LEU A 693 8.12 -2.50 -5.49
N LYS A 694 7.12 -1.92 -6.16
CA LYS A 694 6.10 -1.11 -5.49
C LYS A 694 4.80 -1.12 -6.28
N PHE A 695 3.67 -1.21 -5.58
CA PHE A 695 2.37 -0.90 -6.19
C PHE A 695 2.24 0.60 -6.42
N SER A 696 1.47 0.98 -7.44
CA SER A 696 0.92 2.32 -7.55
C SER A 696 0.07 2.67 -6.34
N ALA A 697 -0.11 3.97 -6.09
CA ALA A 697 -0.91 4.44 -4.96
C ALA A 697 -2.40 4.01 -5.05
N ASP A 698 -2.91 3.76 -6.26
CA ASP A 698 -4.27 3.24 -6.51
C ASP A 698 -4.35 1.69 -6.52
N GLY A 699 -3.20 1.00 -6.50
CA GLY A 699 -3.10 -0.46 -6.63
C GLY A 699 -3.29 -1.01 -8.05
N GLY A 700 -3.56 -0.16 -9.04
CA GLY A 700 -3.82 -0.56 -10.42
C GLY A 700 -2.57 -0.96 -11.24
N LYS A 701 -1.37 -0.68 -10.72
CA LYS A 701 -0.09 -0.93 -11.41
C LYS A 701 0.96 -1.46 -10.45
N VAL A 702 1.92 -2.20 -10.99
CA VAL A 702 3.13 -2.62 -10.27
C VAL A 702 4.33 -2.05 -11.00
N TYR A 703 5.17 -1.34 -10.25
CA TYR A 703 6.41 -0.74 -10.73
C TYR A 703 7.60 -1.55 -10.26
N THR A 704 8.57 -1.72 -11.17
CA THR A 704 9.83 -2.39 -10.84
C THR A 704 11.01 -1.64 -11.42
N VAL A 705 12.12 -1.63 -10.69
CA VAL A 705 13.41 -1.13 -11.20
C VAL A 705 14.52 -2.11 -10.84
N ASP A 706 15.26 -2.58 -11.84
CA ASP A 706 16.28 -3.61 -11.66
C ASP A 706 17.70 -3.05 -11.51
N ARG A 707 18.65 -3.93 -11.15
CA ARG A 707 20.06 -3.56 -11.00
C ARG A 707 20.75 -3.11 -12.30
N LYS A 708 20.11 -3.30 -13.46
CA LYS A 708 20.59 -2.82 -14.77
C LYS A 708 20.00 -1.44 -15.12
N GLY A 709 19.15 -0.87 -14.25
CA GLY A 709 18.48 0.40 -14.47
C GLY A 709 17.32 0.32 -15.47
N VAL A 710 16.71 -0.86 -15.60
CA VAL A 710 15.48 -1.07 -16.39
C VAL A 710 14.29 -0.77 -15.48
N PHE A 711 13.46 0.21 -15.86
CA PHE A 711 12.19 0.52 -15.19
C PHE A 711 11.04 -0.12 -15.97
N GLN A 712 10.23 -0.95 -15.30
CA GLN A 712 9.08 -1.63 -15.92
C GLN A 712 7.79 -1.28 -15.19
N VAL A 713 6.72 -1.10 -15.97
CA VAL A 713 5.36 -0.83 -15.51
C VAL A 713 4.46 -1.98 -15.93
N TYR A 714 3.86 -2.64 -14.95
CA TYR A 714 2.88 -3.70 -15.12
C TYR A 714 1.50 -3.10 -14.83
N ASP A 715 0.76 -2.74 -15.86
CA ASP A 715 -0.48 -1.96 -15.74
C ASP A 715 -1.71 -2.86 -15.94
N PHE A 716 -2.58 -2.92 -14.94
CA PHE A 716 -3.85 -3.66 -14.99
C PHE A 716 -5.03 -2.78 -15.40
N THR A 717 -4.83 -1.47 -15.50
CA THR A 717 -5.89 -0.48 -15.77
C THR A 717 -5.92 -0.04 -17.23
N LYS A 718 -4.96 -0.49 -18.05
CA LYS A 718 -4.76 0.00 -19.41
C LYS A 718 -5.22 -0.99 -20.46
N GLY A 719 -6.43 -0.74 -20.96
CA GLY A 719 -7.06 -1.49 -22.05
C GLY A 719 -7.76 -2.76 -21.59
N ILE A 720 -8.35 -3.47 -22.55
CA ILE A 720 -9.14 -4.69 -22.32
C ILE A 720 -8.55 -5.82 -23.17
N PRO A 721 -8.42 -7.05 -22.62
CA PRO A 721 -7.96 -8.20 -23.40
C PRO A 721 -8.85 -8.43 -24.64
N GLY A 722 -8.23 -8.65 -25.80
CA GLY A 722 -8.93 -8.89 -27.06
C GLY A 722 -9.29 -7.63 -27.87
N HIS A 723 -9.47 -6.49 -27.20
CA HIS A 723 -9.63 -5.18 -27.87
C HIS A 723 -8.27 -4.51 -28.08
N ASP A 724 -7.44 -4.49 -27.05
CA ASP A 724 -6.12 -3.87 -27.09
C ASP A 724 -5.03 -4.93 -27.29
N SER A 725 -4.30 -4.85 -28.40
CA SER A 725 -3.20 -5.78 -28.73
C SER A 725 -2.06 -5.77 -27.71
N ASP A 726 -1.93 -4.67 -26.97
CA ASP A 726 -0.85 -4.46 -26.00
C ASP A 726 -1.14 -5.09 -24.63
N VAL A 727 -2.35 -5.61 -24.43
CA VAL A 727 -2.77 -6.29 -23.21
C VAL A 727 -2.49 -7.78 -23.33
N VAL A 728 -1.53 -8.26 -22.56
CA VAL A 728 -1.00 -9.63 -22.65
C VAL A 728 -1.41 -10.43 -21.42
N LYS A 729 -1.73 -11.70 -21.64
CA LYS A 729 -2.06 -12.66 -20.57
C LYS A 729 -0.81 -13.04 -19.76
N CYS A 730 -0.93 -12.98 -18.44
CA CYS A 730 0.06 -13.45 -17.48
C CYS A 730 0.18 -14.98 -17.50
N LYS A 731 1.36 -15.51 -17.19
CA LYS A 731 1.55 -16.95 -17.03
C LYS A 731 0.92 -17.41 -15.71
N ILE A 732 -0.05 -18.31 -15.79
CA ILE A 732 -0.76 -18.86 -14.62
C ILE A 732 0.11 -19.94 -13.97
N ILE A 733 0.32 -19.83 -12.66
CA ILE A 733 1.10 -20.79 -11.85
C ILE A 733 0.15 -21.66 -11.02
N ASN A 734 -0.85 -21.05 -10.38
CA ASN A 734 -1.86 -21.76 -9.58
C ASN A 734 -3.19 -20.98 -9.59
N VAL A 735 -4.33 -21.69 -9.47
CA VAL A 735 -5.70 -21.12 -9.42
C VAL A 735 -6.52 -21.83 -8.36
#